data_AF-A0A4U5NUU4-F1
#
_entry.id   AF-A0A4U5NUU4-F1
#
_cell.length_a   1.000
_cell.length_b   1.000
_cell.length_c   1.000
_cell.angle_alpha   90.00
_cell.angle_beta   90.00
_cell.angle_gamma   90.00
#
_symmetry.space_group_name_H-M   'P 1'
#
loop_
_entity.id
_entity.type
_entity.pdbx_description
1 polymer ?
#
loop_
_entity_poly.entity_id
_entity_poly.type
_entity_poly.pdbx_seq_one_letter_code
_entity_poly.pdbx_strand_id
1 'polypeptide(L)'
;MDNNVKTLQKALKDKTSECDTLKKKVDKAEKDRIQWENQKRVLESKQPMDIQLLQSQKRELAIQLDREQSEKQELFMQINTLISENADMKCNNSGKAIEADNSKLKDKLTQLADEKLELTSKLTNAEVELKHRSADVESTRDELARVRAAHELEKAKLMSEISECQKEIEMKGAALQSLRLAKQEPKEDLDEVNKLKEEKVILRASVSKLKGQLEDSEEEHKKAISKLQEQLEKLKEELDSAKRRVSSLEEEVTKKEDELSMLRKRVVSLEESKSSIDGEAQRMRDEVRELKDRNVVLSDQLQAIGGQLSDSKSLQGNIEERLKIAEAKFRDERDALESSLKELESNVESGESTIVELRRDVVEYDKKRIETEEALKVALMERDNLKRQKRELEKVNEEAEHAIAEDKDEIESLTKTITQLNKELAMMGEDRKHVEEELRKTNHEKMAVEKQLHVATDAAAAEFNNTRLEIQRYVEKIHSLDAQLDSRKDSVDEQVKQLRVELNVASEKYLDLAKELQESKNKLTEKVSEHMFALEGAATKLKESEELWAEKLKLSDSQATRKNSEAEELGKTIERLKSEVKEKTNALQDSAEENESLRHELEKLALANKDFEKELQTEVVTLATSLQSVRDENASQQTEITNLRKRISDLQDDLHKIESERDEALTTAKSTSGIFESEVETLRADLKSQKESSEAHIGVLEAEKKVIEEEVRFLKSQVEAANEDSKEVVEEATKKLLQQMESFKRHNEKLANEAAIYSSLMEEKQARLTDAETRLTVQGEAVAKLEAALQNAQKKLTETEGRLKTVEESDNSAEELEAELEETREKLEEAEANIVDLNTQLHNSERLKVEAEAKIEEKLNELETLKHKIKAMGESTVDKGYLDLLRTEMEAEKRQMEKELQKARENEAAKEVLEKKNQELEKELHKAREDLIANVNRFTEHLQIERERSDSDRKKSIDELSVLQAELLTLRAVKSEFETSKSNFDASKVNFEVLQADSESFKATIEELKAKVADLEKENRKLCENPIESDPQRVAELVEENARLAGDLLKEQNRNTRNNSSQVSELKKEYEQELTKMGKKYSLQEEVLRQEIVDLRSSIENDGALVRRKITVLETEKDKLEEELSEVRKKLDKTRQNGDSPVPPPRKLVSSNSTVSTDTFMSERSTTDFDEKRLRAELENNLNLCKHGSSSS
;
A
#
# COMPACT_ATOMS: atom_id res chain seq x y z
N MET A 1 -83.02 -43.27 32.59
CA MET A 1 -81.55 -43.28 32.65
C MET A 1 -80.99 -44.49 33.41
N ASP A 2 -81.70 -45.05 34.41
CA ASP A 2 -81.21 -46.21 35.19
C ASP A 2 -81.02 -47.54 34.43
N ASN A 3 -81.80 -47.82 33.39
CA ASN A 3 -81.65 -49.08 32.65
C ASN A 3 -80.35 -49.13 31.83
N ASN A 4 -79.93 -48.01 31.22
CA ASN A 4 -78.66 -47.96 30.48
C ASN A 4 -77.44 -48.09 31.40
N VAL A 5 -77.51 -47.55 32.62
CA VAL A 5 -76.43 -47.69 33.61
C VAL A 5 -76.32 -49.14 34.08
N LYS A 6 -77.44 -49.84 34.30
CA LYS A 6 -77.43 -51.27 34.64
C LYS A 6 -76.90 -52.15 33.50
N THR A 7 -77.22 -51.83 32.25
CA THR A 7 -76.68 -52.56 31.08
C THR A 7 -75.18 -52.32 30.91
N LEU A 8 -74.70 -51.09 31.13
CA LEU A 8 -73.27 -50.77 31.11
C LEU A 8 -72.51 -51.38 32.30
N GLN A 9 -73.10 -51.42 33.50
CA GLN A 9 -72.50 -52.10 34.65
C GLN A 9 -72.43 -53.62 34.44
N LYS A 10 -73.45 -54.22 33.82
CA LYS A 10 -73.42 -55.63 33.45
C LYS A 10 -72.37 -55.90 32.37
N ALA A 11 -72.30 -55.07 31.32
CA ALA A 11 -71.28 -55.17 30.28
C ALA A 11 -69.86 -54.97 30.83
N LEU A 12 -69.67 -54.04 31.78
CA LEU A 12 -68.40 -53.82 32.44
C LEU A 12 -68.01 -55.03 33.30
N LYS A 13 -68.95 -55.60 34.05
CA LYS A 13 -68.71 -56.79 34.88
C LYS A 13 -68.41 -58.03 34.02
N ASP A 14 -69.12 -58.18 32.90
CA ASP A 14 -68.87 -59.24 31.92
C ASP A 14 -67.48 -59.05 31.28
N LYS A 15 -67.08 -57.81 30.94
CA LYS A 15 -65.73 -57.46 30.44
C LYS A 15 -64.63 -57.66 31.49
N THR A 16 -64.89 -57.36 32.77
CA THR A 16 -63.95 -57.66 33.86
C THR A 16 -63.76 -59.16 34.00
N SER A 17 -64.86 -59.94 33.93
CA SER A 17 -64.78 -61.41 33.99
C SER A 17 -64.06 -62.00 32.77
N GLU A 18 -64.23 -61.40 31.59
CA GLU A 18 -63.51 -61.76 30.37
C GLU A 18 -62.02 -61.45 30.50
N CYS A 19 -61.65 -60.28 31.03
CA CYS A 19 -60.27 -59.91 31.35
C CYS A 19 -59.64 -60.86 32.37
N ASP A 20 -60.35 -61.24 33.43
CA ASP A 20 -59.85 -62.19 34.44
C ASP A 20 -59.67 -63.59 33.84
N THR A 21 -60.54 -63.98 32.92
CA THR A 21 -60.44 -65.25 32.20
C THR A 21 -59.26 -65.24 31.21
N LEU A 22 -59.06 -64.13 30.51
CA LEU A 22 -57.90 -63.92 29.63
C LEU A 22 -56.61 -63.87 30.44
N LYS A 23 -56.60 -63.20 31.59
CA LYS A 23 -55.44 -63.16 32.48
C LYS A 23 -55.08 -64.56 32.98
N LYS A 24 -56.07 -65.37 33.38
CA LYS A 24 -55.83 -66.78 33.72
C LYS A 24 -55.32 -67.62 32.55
N LYS A 25 -55.77 -67.33 31.32
CA LYS A 25 -55.26 -67.99 30.10
C LYS A 25 -53.83 -67.56 29.78
N VAL A 26 -53.49 -66.28 29.96
CA VAL A 26 -52.12 -65.74 29.80
C VAL A 26 -51.21 -66.32 30.87
N ASP A 27 -51.62 -66.34 32.14
CA ASP A 27 -50.86 -66.93 33.24
C ASP A 27 -50.64 -68.44 33.03
N LYS A 28 -51.63 -69.13 32.45
CA LYS A 28 -51.48 -70.54 32.08
C LYS A 28 -50.56 -70.72 30.89
N ALA A 29 -50.67 -69.90 29.84
CA ALA A 29 -49.77 -69.92 28.70
C ALA A 29 -48.33 -69.59 29.10
N GLU A 30 -48.12 -68.68 30.04
CA GLU A 30 -46.80 -68.33 30.59
C GLU A 30 -46.22 -69.50 31.40
N LYS A 31 -47.05 -70.15 32.23
CA LYS A 31 -46.64 -71.37 32.95
C LYS A 31 -46.30 -72.52 32.00
N ASP A 32 -47.12 -72.74 30.97
CA ASP A 32 -46.88 -73.77 29.97
C ASP A 32 -45.63 -73.44 29.12
N ARG A 33 -45.38 -72.14 28.82
CA ARG A 33 -44.15 -71.65 28.15
C ARG A 33 -42.90 -71.89 28.99
N ILE A 34 -42.94 -71.56 30.29
CA ILE A 34 -41.83 -71.80 31.22
C ILE A 34 -41.60 -73.31 31.40
N GLN A 35 -42.67 -74.10 31.48
CA GLN A 35 -42.57 -75.55 31.57
C GLN A 35 -41.97 -76.15 30.29
N TRP A 36 -42.36 -75.64 29.12
CA TRP A 36 -41.79 -76.03 27.84
C TRP A 36 -40.33 -75.60 27.68
N GLU A 37 -39.96 -74.39 28.10
CA GLU A 37 -38.57 -73.92 28.15
C GLU A 37 -37.70 -74.79 29.08
N ASN A 38 -38.23 -75.18 30.24
CA ASN A 38 -37.53 -76.07 31.16
C ASN A 38 -37.38 -77.49 30.58
N GLN A 39 -38.41 -78.03 29.92
CA GLN A 39 -38.31 -79.31 29.22
C GLN A 39 -37.32 -79.23 28.06
N LYS A 40 -37.34 -78.16 27.27
CA LYS A 40 -36.40 -77.89 26.19
C LYS A 40 -34.96 -77.82 26.71
N ARG A 41 -34.71 -77.08 27.81
CA ARG A 41 -33.39 -76.97 28.43
C ARG A 41 -32.86 -78.31 28.96
N VAL A 42 -33.75 -79.16 29.49
CA VAL A 42 -33.42 -80.53 29.93
C VAL A 42 -33.17 -81.48 28.75
N LEU A 43 -33.83 -81.27 27.62
CA LEU A 43 -33.57 -82.03 26.39
C LEU A 43 -32.27 -81.56 25.72
N GLU A 44 -31.99 -80.25 25.70
CA GLU A 44 -30.75 -79.65 25.22
C GLU A 44 -29.55 -80.10 26.08
N SER A 45 -29.70 -80.20 27.41
CA SER A 45 -28.63 -80.69 28.30
C SER A 45 -28.32 -82.18 28.14
N LYS A 46 -29.22 -82.96 27.52
CA LYS A 46 -29.03 -84.39 27.19
C LYS A 46 -28.54 -84.63 25.77
N GLN A 47 -28.37 -83.59 24.96
CA GLN A 47 -27.80 -83.72 23.61
C GLN A 47 -26.29 -83.96 23.66
N PRO A 48 -25.73 -84.68 22.66
CA PRO A 48 -24.28 -84.82 22.49
C PRO A 48 -23.57 -83.47 22.54
N MET A 49 -22.35 -83.46 23.08
CA MET A 49 -21.59 -82.23 23.37
C MET A 49 -21.40 -81.35 22.11
N ASP A 50 -21.25 -81.97 20.94
CA ASP A 50 -21.12 -81.28 19.65
C ASP A 50 -22.39 -80.51 19.27
N ILE A 51 -23.57 -81.06 19.57
CA ILE A 51 -24.85 -80.39 19.29
C ILE A 51 -25.04 -79.20 20.25
N GLN A 52 -24.61 -79.33 21.50
CA GLN A 52 -24.62 -78.21 22.46
C GLN A 52 -23.65 -77.08 22.06
N LEU A 53 -22.46 -77.44 21.54
CA LEU A 53 -21.49 -76.48 21.03
C LEU A 53 -22.01 -75.76 19.76
N LEU A 54 -22.64 -76.49 18.85
CA LEU A 54 -23.28 -75.88 17.67
C LEU A 54 -24.44 -74.95 18.05
N GLN A 55 -25.22 -75.30 19.08
CA GLN A 55 -26.29 -74.43 19.60
C GLN A 55 -25.77 -73.21 20.36
N SER A 56 -24.60 -73.30 21.02
CA SER A 56 -23.96 -72.13 21.64
C SER A 56 -23.38 -71.21 20.58
N GLN A 57 -22.70 -71.76 19.57
CA GLN A 57 -22.20 -71.00 18.41
C GLN A 57 -23.35 -70.33 17.64
N LYS A 58 -24.47 -71.04 17.41
CA LYS A 58 -25.67 -70.46 16.79
C LYS A 58 -26.25 -69.30 17.61
N ARG A 59 -26.22 -69.38 18.95
CA ARG A 59 -26.66 -68.29 19.84
C ARG A 59 -25.70 -67.10 19.78
N GLU A 60 -24.39 -67.36 19.76
CA GLU A 60 -23.37 -66.31 19.66
C GLU A 60 -23.48 -65.56 18.32
N LEU A 61 -23.62 -66.28 17.21
CA LEU A 61 -23.83 -65.68 15.87
C LEU A 61 -25.12 -64.86 15.80
N ALA A 62 -26.20 -65.30 16.45
CA ALA A 62 -27.44 -64.52 16.53
C ALA A 62 -27.26 -63.21 17.30
N ILE A 63 -26.52 -63.24 18.42
CA ILE A 63 -26.21 -62.04 19.21
C ILE A 63 -25.29 -61.09 18.43
N GLN A 64 -24.31 -61.62 17.70
CA GLN A 64 -23.44 -60.81 16.83
C GLN A 64 -24.24 -60.13 15.72
N LEU A 65 -25.15 -60.86 15.05
CA LEU A 65 -26.01 -60.29 14.03
C LEU A 65 -26.91 -59.17 14.57
N ASP A 66 -27.49 -59.33 15.76
CA ASP A 66 -28.31 -58.28 16.40
C ASP A 66 -27.48 -57.05 16.78
N ARG A 67 -26.22 -57.22 17.22
CA ARG A 67 -25.28 -56.12 17.47
C ARG A 67 -24.94 -55.37 16.18
N GLU A 68 -24.57 -56.08 15.13
CA GLU A 68 -24.26 -55.49 13.82
C GLU A 68 -25.46 -54.74 13.22
N GLN A 69 -26.68 -55.28 13.36
CA GLN A 69 -27.89 -54.58 12.92
C GLN A 69 -28.15 -53.31 13.72
N SER A 70 -27.88 -53.32 15.03
CA SER A 70 -28.03 -52.14 15.89
C SER A 70 -26.99 -51.06 15.54
N GLU A 71 -25.73 -51.43 15.33
CA GLU A 71 -24.66 -50.52 14.90
C GLU A 71 -24.95 -49.91 13.53
N LYS A 72 -25.42 -50.73 12.57
CA LYS A 72 -25.87 -50.23 11.26
C LYS A 72 -26.98 -49.20 11.42
N GLN A 73 -27.96 -49.44 12.28
CA GLN A 73 -29.08 -48.52 12.50
C GLN A 73 -28.63 -47.21 13.17
N GLU A 74 -27.68 -47.27 14.09
CA GLU A 74 -27.06 -46.09 14.71
C GLU A 74 -26.26 -45.26 13.69
N LEU A 75 -25.46 -45.92 12.84
CA LEU A 75 -24.74 -45.26 11.75
C LEU A 75 -25.69 -44.58 10.77
N PHE A 76 -26.82 -45.20 10.44
CA PHE A 76 -27.84 -44.57 9.60
C PHE A 76 -28.43 -43.30 10.24
N MET A 77 -28.66 -43.29 11.56
CA MET A 77 -29.10 -42.09 12.26
C MET A 77 -28.03 -41.00 12.23
N GLN A 78 -26.77 -41.34 12.50
CA GLN A 78 -25.66 -40.39 12.45
C GLN A 78 -25.48 -39.79 11.05
N ILE A 79 -25.55 -40.61 10.00
CA ILE A 79 -25.50 -40.15 8.60
C ILE A 79 -26.64 -39.19 8.30
N ASN A 80 -27.88 -39.51 8.72
CA ASN A 80 -29.02 -38.64 8.49
C ASN A 80 -28.92 -37.31 9.26
N THR A 81 -28.37 -37.32 10.47
CA THR A 81 -28.06 -36.10 11.23
C THR A 81 -27.02 -35.25 10.50
N LEU A 82 -25.92 -35.84 10.03
CA LEU A 82 -24.89 -35.14 9.27
C LEU A 82 -25.40 -34.58 7.93
N ILE A 83 -26.32 -35.29 7.27
CA ILE A 83 -27.00 -34.79 6.06
C ILE A 83 -27.85 -33.56 6.40
N SER A 84 -28.58 -33.59 7.52
CA SER A 84 -29.38 -32.45 7.98
C SER A 84 -28.50 -31.24 8.34
N GLU A 85 -27.42 -31.46 9.10
CA GLU A 85 -26.48 -30.42 9.48
C GLU A 85 -25.80 -29.79 8.25
N ASN A 86 -25.42 -30.59 7.25
CA ASN A 86 -24.88 -30.07 5.99
C ASN A 86 -25.91 -29.29 5.17
N ALA A 87 -27.18 -29.68 5.21
CA ALA A 87 -28.25 -28.93 4.55
C ALA A 87 -28.48 -27.57 5.24
N ASP A 88 -28.45 -27.53 6.56
CA ASP A 88 -28.57 -26.29 7.34
C ASP A 88 -27.36 -25.36 7.13
N MET A 89 -26.14 -25.91 7.07
CA MET A 89 -24.94 -25.12 6.76
C MET A 89 -24.97 -24.52 5.34
N LYS A 90 -25.57 -25.20 4.35
CA LYS A 90 -25.81 -24.65 3.01
C LYS A 90 -26.90 -23.57 2.99
N CYS A 91 -27.81 -23.56 3.96
CA CYS A 91 -28.86 -22.55 4.12
C CYS A 91 -28.42 -21.34 4.95
N ASN A 92 -27.18 -21.29 5.44
CA ASN A 92 -26.67 -20.13 6.17
C ASN A 92 -26.65 -18.91 5.25
N ASN A 93 -27.38 -17.87 5.68
CA ASN A 93 -27.57 -16.58 4.99
C ASN A 93 -26.27 -15.78 4.76
N SER A 94 -25.09 -16.31 5.08
CA SER A 94 -23.80 -15.66 4.86
C SER A 94 -23.54 -15.39 3.37
N GLY A 95 -23.88 -16.33 2.49
CA GLY A 95 -23.75 -16.13 1.03
C GLY A 95 -24.63 -14.98 0.51
N LYS A 96 -25.90 -14.94 0.93
CA LYS A 96 -26.84 -13.86 0.55
C LYS A 96 -26.47 -12.52 1.18
N ALA A 97 -25.93 -12.50 2.39
CA ALA A 97 -25.45 -11.28 3.04
C ALA A 97 -24.23 -10.72 2.32
N ILE A 98 -23.28 -11.58 1.94
CA ILE A 98 -22.09 -11.19 1.15
C ILE A 98 -22.50 -10.72 -0.24
N GLU A 99 -23.47 -11.37 -0.90
CA GLU A 99 -24.02 -10.90 -2.18
C GLU A 99 -24.71 -9.55 -2.07
N ALA A 100 -25.49 -9.32 -1.00
CA ALA A 100 -26.14 -8.04 -0.75
C ALA A 100 -25.12 -6.93 -0.45
N ASP A 101 -24.07 -7.23 0.31
CA ASP A 101 -23.02 -6.25 0.61
C ASP A 101 -22.12 -5.99 -0.60
N ASN A 102 -21.85 -7.00 -1.44
CA ASN A 102 -21.20 -6.80 -2.74
C ASN A 102 -22.05 -5.93 -3.67
N SER A 103 -23.38 -6.08 -3.68
CA SER A 103 -24.27 -5.19 -4.43
C SER A 103 -24.18 -3.76 -3.92
N LYS A 104 -24.25 -3.53 -2.60
CA LYS A 104 -24.12 -2.19 -2.00
C LYS A 104 -22.75 -1.56 -2.27
N LEU A 105 -21.68 -2.35 -2.21
CA LEU A 105 -20.33 -1.87 -2.54
C LEU A 105 -20.25 -1.47 -4.01
N LYS A 106 -20.85 -2.25 -4.90
CA LYS A 106 -20.92 -1.94 -6.33
C LYS A 106 -21.68 -0.64 -6.59
N ASP A 107 -22.83 -0.43 -5.93
CA ASP A 107 -23.63 0.79 -6.03
C ASP A 107 -22.87 2.03 -5.51
N LYS A 108 -22.16 1.89 -4.39
CA LYS A 108 -21.27 2.95 -3.88
C LYS A 108 -20.13 3.25 -4.84
N LEU A 109 -19.57 2.23 -5.50
CA LEU A 109 -18.47 2.38 -6.44
C LEU A 109 -18.93 3.10 -7.72
N THR A 110 -20.16 2.84 -8.17
CA THR A 110 -20.78 3.61 -9.27
C THR A 110 -21.08 5.04 -8.86
N GLN A 111 -21.61 5.27 -7.64
CA GLN A 111 -21.87 6.62 -7.16
C GLN A 111 -20.59 7.45 -7.04
N LEU A 112 -19.50 6.87 -6.52
CA LEU A 112 -18.20 7.53 -6.46
C LEU A 112 -17.61 7.80 -7.85
N ALA A 113 -17.88 6.95 -8.84
CA ALA A 113 -17.47 7.17 -10.22
C ALA A 113 -18.24 8.36 -10.85
N ASP A 114 -19.54 8.46 -10.60
CA ASP A 114 -20.37 9.57 -11.08
C ASP A 114 -19.98 10.90 -10.40
N GLU A 115 -19.78 10.89 -9.08
CA GLU A 115 -19.29 12.07 -8.32
C GLU A 115 -17.91 12.51 -8.81
N LYS A 116 -17.00 11.56 -9.09
CA LYS A 116 -15.69 11.86 -9.68
C LYS A 116 -15.84 12.51 -11.07
N LEU A 117 -16.75 12.02 -11.90
CA LEU A 117 -16.98 12.56 -13.25
C LEU A 117 -17.58 13.98 -13.17
N GLU A 118 -18.50 14.21 -12.25
CA GLU A 118 -19.07 15.54 -11.98
C GLU A 118 -18.02 16.52 -11.45
N LEU A 119 -17.18 16.11 -10.49
CA LEU A 119 -16.08 16.94 -9.98
C LEU A 119 -15.04 17.24 -11.06
N THR A 120 -14.74 16.26 -11.92
CA THR A 120 -13.82 16.46 -13.05
C THR A 120 -14.40 17.48 -14.03
N SER A 121 -15.71 17.40 -14.34
CA SER A 121 -16.36 18.39 -15.20
C SER A 121 -16.35 19.79 -14.57
N LYS A 122 -16.65 19.91 -13.28
CA LYS A 122 -16.58 21.19 -12.55
C LYS A 122 -15.16 21.77 -12.54
N LEU A 123 -14.15 20.93 -12.37
CA LEU A 123 -12.74 21.34 -12.44
C LEU A 123 -12.40 21.87 -13.83
N THR A 124 -12.75 21.14 -14.89
CA THR A 124 -12.49 21.59 -16.27
C THR A 124 -13.21 22.90 -16.60
N ASN A 125 -14.42 23.11 -16.10
CA ASN A 125 -15.15 24.36 -16.29
C ASN A 125 -14.48 25.52 -15.52
N ALA A 126 -14.04 25.29 -14.29
CA ALA A 126 -13.31 26.28 -13.51
C ALA A 126 -11.95 26.64 -14.14
N GLU A 127 -11.24 25.66 -14.74
CA GLU A 127 -10.01 25.89 -15.49
C GLU A 127 -10.24 26.72 -16.75
N VAL A 128 -11.35 26.47 -17.48
CA VAL A 128 -11.73 27.27 -18.66
C VAL A 128 -12.12 28.69 -18.26
N GLU A 129 -12.87 28.88 -17.18
CA GLU A 129 -13.20 30.20 -16.64
C GLU A 129 -11.96 30.96 -16.16
N LEU A 130 -11.01 30.28 -15.51
CA LEU A 130 -9.73 30.88 -15.10
C LEU A 130 -8.91 31.32 -16.31
N LYS A 131 -8.86 30.50 -17.37
CA LYS A 131 -8.19 30.88 -18.63
C LYS A 131 -8.85 32.10 -19.28
N HIS A 132 -10.18 32.16 -19.32
CA HIS A 132 -10.91 33.32 -19.85
C HIS A 132 -10.63 34.58 -19.01
N ARG A 133 -10.73 34.48 -17.68
CA ARG A 133 -10.43 35.61 -16.79
C ARG A 133 -8.98 36.07 -16.89
N SER A 134 -8.03 35.15 -17.05
CA SER A 134 -6.62 35.51 -17.27
C SER A 134 -6.45 36.28 -18.57
N ALA A 135 -7.11 35.86 -19.65
CA ALA A 135 -7.09 36.57 -20.93
C ALA A 135 -7.74 37.97 -20.83
N ASP A 136 -8.84 38.11 -20.07
CA ASP A 136 -9.47 39.42 -19.82
C ASP A 136 -8.56 40.34 -19.00
N VAL A 137 -7.87 39.81 -17.99
CA VAL A 137 -6.89 40.58 -17.18
C VAL A 137 -5.70 41.02 -18.04
N GLU A 138 -5.24 40.17 -18.95
CA GLU A 138 -4.13 40.49 -19.85
C GLU A 138 -4.54 41.55 -20.88
N SER A 139 -5.73 41.40 -21.48
CA SER A 139 -6.30 42.41 -22.38
C SER A 139 -6.52 43.76 -21.70
N THR A 140 -7.03 43.78 -20.46
CA THR A 140 -7.22 45.03 -19.70
C THR A 140 -5.89 45.64 -19.30
N ARG A 141 -4.87 44.83 -18.96
CA ARG A 141 -3.50 45.31 -18.69
C ARG A 141 -2.88 45.96 -19.93
N ASP A 142 -3.04 45.35 -21.10
CA ASP A 142 -2.56 45.88 -22.37
C ASP A 142 -3.28 47.18 -22.76
N GLU A 143 -4.59 47.25 -22.54
CA GLU A 143 -5.37 48.48 -22.73
C GLU A 143 -4.87 49.60 -21.80
N LEU A 144 -4.61 49.28 -20.53
CA LEU A 144 -4.10 50.23 -19.53
C LEU A 144 -2.68 50.71 -19.88
N ALA A 145 -1.84 49.82 -20.42
CA ALA A 145 -0.52 50.19 -20.94
C ALA A 145 -0.62 51.12 -22.15
N ARG A 146 -1.54 50.86 -23.09
CA ARG A 146 -1.82 51.73 -24.24
C ARG A 146 -2.32 53.11 -23.79
N VAL A 147 -3.25 53.17 -22.84
CA VAL A 147 -3.76 54.43 -22.27
C VAL A 147 -2.65 55.23 -21.57
N ARG A 148 -1.79 54.57 -20.78
CA ARG A 148 -0.64 55.24 -20.14
C ARG A 148 0.35 55.80 -21.16
N ALA A 149 0.66 55.05 -22.22
CA ALA A 149 1.53 55.51 -23.29
C ALA A 149 0.94 56.73 -24.03
N ALA A 150 -0.37 56.72 -24.29
CA ALA A 150 -1.07 57.86 -24.88
C ALA A 150 -1.03 59.10 -23.97
N HIS A 151 -1.26 58.93 -22.66
CA HIS A 151 -1.20 60.02 -21.70
C HIS A 151 0.21 60.62 -21.57
N GLU A 152 1.27 59.80 -21.53
CA GLU A 152 2.66 60.30 -21.51
C GLU A 152 3.03 61.04 -22.81
N LEU A 153 2.54 60.57 -23.96
CA LEU A 153 2.71 61.28 -25.24
C LEU A 153 2.02 62.66 -25.21
N GLU A 154 0.81 62.74 -24.66
CA GLU A 154 0.05 63.98 -24.55
C GLU A 154 0.68 64.95 -23.56
N LYS A 155 1.16 64.46 -22.42
CA LYS A 155 1.96 65.22 -21.46
C LYS A 155 3.24 65.78 -22.09
N ALA A 156 3.93 64.99 -22.92
CA ALA A 156 5.12 65.47 -23.65
C ALA A 156 4.78 66.57 -24.65
N LYS A 157 3.65 66.45 -25.37
CA LYS A 157 3.15 67.51 -26.28
C LYS A 157 2.84 68.80 -25.53
N LEU A 158 2.08 68.71 -24.43
CA LEU A 158 1.72 69.87 -23.61
C LEU A 158 2.97 70.55 -23.02
N MET A 159 3.99 69.79 -22.58
CA MET A 159 5.26 70.39 -22.13
C MET A 159 6.00 71.12 -23.26
N SER A 160 5.95 70.61 -24.49
CA SER A 160 6.53 71.27 -25.66
C SER A 160 5.80 72.58 -25.98
N GLU A 161 4.46 72.57 -25.96
CA GLU A 161 3.63 73.75 -26.19
C GLU A 161 3.86 74.84 -25.12
N ILE A 162 4.00 74.44 -23.85
CA ILE A 162 4.36 75.34 -22.74
C ILE A 162 5.74 75.97 -22.98
N SER A 163 6.73 75.19 -23.43
CA SER A 163 8.06 75.70 -23.73
C SER A 163 8.06 76.71 -24.88
N GLU A 164 7.27 76.47 -25.92
CA GLU A 164 7.09 77.43 -27.02
C GLU A 164 6.41 78.72 -26.55
N CYS A 165 5.37 78.62 -25.73
CA CYS A 165 4.71 79.79 -25.15
C CYS A 165 5.68 80.61 -24.27
N GLN A 166 6.54 79.96 -23.49
CA GLN A 166 7.57 80.62 -22.69
C GLN A 166 8.58 81.38 -23.56
N LYS A 167 9.06 80.77 -24.65
CA LYS A 167 9.93 81.45 -25.63
C LYS A 167 9.24 82.65 -26.27
N GLU A 168 7.95 82.53 -26.59
CA GLU A 168 7.19 83.63 -27.18
C GLU A 168 7.01 84.80 -26.19
N ILE A 169 6.77 84.49 -24.91
CA ILE A 169 6.71 85.49 -23.82
C ILE A 169 8.06 86.18 -23.65
N GLU A 170 9.18 85.45 -23.68
CA GLU A 170 10.53 86.02 -23.58
C GLU A 170 10.84 86.95 -24.77
N MET A 171 10.50 86.54 -26.00
CA MET A 171 10.66 87.38 -27.19
C MET A 171 9.81 88.65 -27.12
N LYS A 172 8.54 88.52 -26.71
CA LYS A 172 7.65 89.67 -26.50
C LYS A 172 8.14 90.57 -25.37
N GLY A 173 8.69 90.01 -24.30
CA GLY A 173 9.33 90.73 -23.20
C GLY A 173 10.55 91.53 -23.65
N ALA A 174 11.42 90.94 -24.47
CA ALA A 174 12.57 91.60 -25.07
C ALA A 174 12.17 92.70 -26.07
N ALA A 175 11.10 92.49 -26.85
CA ALA A 175 10.54 93.51 -27.73
C ALA A 175 9.94 94.69 -26.94
N LEU A 176 9.26 94.41 -25.83
CA LEU A 176 8.75 95.43 -24.91
C LEU A 176 9.87 96.21 -24.24
N GLN A 177 10.98 95.55 -23.86
CA GLN A 177 12.17 96.18 -23.28
C GLN A 177 12.89 97.08 -24.31
N SER A 178 12.90 96.68 -25.58
CA SER A 178 13.40 97.48 -26.71
C SER A 178 12.53 98.71 -26.99
N LEU A 179 11.20 98.57 -26.86
CA LEU A 179 10.24 99.68 -26.98
C LEU A 179 10.34 100.66 -25.80
N ARG A 180 10.65 100.15 -24.60
CA ARG A 180 10.80 100.95 -23.37
C ARG A 180 12.05 101.85 -23.40
N LEU A 181 13.06 101.51 -24.20
CA LEU A 181 14.26 102.31 -24.42
C LEU A 181 14.06 103.44 -25.46
N ALA A 182 12.91 103.50 -26.15
CA ALA A 182 12.71 104.35 -27.34
C ALA A 182 11.80 105.59 -27.15
N LYS A 183 11.48 106.04 -25.92
CA LYS A 183 10.62 107.23 -25.73
C LYS A 183 11.07 108.15 -24.58
N GLN A 184 11.54 109.36 -24.93
CA GLN A 184 11.41 110.62 -24.15
C GLN A 184 11.24 111.80 -25.16
N GLU A 185 10.31 112.70 -24.85
CA GLU A 185 9.49 113.65 -25.67
C GLU A 185 10.18 115.00 -26.05
N PRO A 186 9.55 116.11 -26.61
CA PRO A 186 8.11 116.39 -26.95
C PRO A 186 7.71 117.31 -28.18
N LYS A 187 6.42 117.15 -28.59
CA LYS A 187 5.33 118.15 -28.91
C LYS A 187 4.90 118.59 -30.34
N GLU A 188 3.57 118.82 -30.41
CA GLU A 188 2.61 119.29 -31.45
C GLU A 188 2.01 118.18 -32.37
N ASP A 189 0.70 118.02 -32.61
CA ASP A 189 -0.54 118.65 -32.11
C ASP A 189 -1.76 117.76 -32.50
N LEU A 190 -2.73 117.64 -31.60
CA LEU A 190 -4.18 117.38 -31.75
C LEU A 190 -4.72 116.17 -32.57
N ASP A 191 -4.13 115.75 -33.69
CA ASP A 191 -4.61 114.61 -34.51
C ASP A 191 -4.26 113.24 -33.90
N GLU A 192 -3.16 113.20 -33.14
CA GLU A 192 -2.74 112.00 -32.41
C GLU A 192 -3.68 111.68 -31.24
N VAL A 193 -4.39 112.68 -30.70
CA VAL A 193 -5.42 112.48 -29.67
C VAL A 193 -6.65 111.74 -30.24
N ASN A 194 -6.95 111.91 -31.52
CA ASN A 194 -8.05 111.19 -32.17
C ASN A 194 -7.64 109.75 -32.56
N LYS A 195 -6.41 109.56 -33.06
CA LYS A 195 -5.85 108.20 -33.26
C LYS A 195 -5.69 107.44 -31.94
N LEU A 196 -5.25 108.08 -30.86
CA LEU A 196 -5.16 107.47 -29.53
C LEU A 196 -6.55 107.19 -28.94
N LYS A 197 -7.59 107.95 -29.32
CA LYS A 197 -8.98 107.62 -28.97
C LYS A 197 -9.47 106.38 -29.72
N GLU A 198 -9.16 106.26 -31.00
CA GLU A 198 -9.48 105.06 -31.81
C GLU A 198 -8.68 103.85 -31.32
N GLU A 199 -7.39 104.01 -31.04
CA GLU A 199 -6.53 102.98 -30.46
C GLU A 199 -7.00 102.59 -29.05
N LYS A 200 -7.50 103.53 -28.24
CA LYS A 200 -8.14 103.24 -26.96
C LYS A 200 -9.46 102.48 -27.12
N VAL A 201 -10.22 102.71 -28.20
CA VAL A 201 -11.43 101.94 -28.52
C VAL A 201 -11.07 100.53 -28.98
N ILE A 202 -10.05 100.38 -29.82
CA ILE A 202 -9.53 99.09 -30.28
C ILE A 202 -8.94 98.30 -29.12
N LEU A 203 -8.11 98.91 -28.28
CA LEU A 203 -7.56 98.27 -27.08
C LEU A 203 -8.66 97.88 -26.09
N ARG A 204 -9.71 98.69 -25.93
CA ARG A 204 -10.89 98.29 -25.14
C ARG A 204 -11.62 97.10 -25.76
N ALA A 205 -11.75 97.05 -27.07
CA ALA A 205 -12.37 95.92 -27.76
C ALA A 205 -11.51 94.65 -27.61
N SER A 206 -10.19 94.75 -27.74
CA SER A 206 -9.25 93.65 -27.53
C SER A 206 -9.26 93.15 -26.09
N VAL A 207 -9.25 94.07 -25.11
CA VAL A 207 -9.37 93.72 -23.68
C VAL A 207 -10.73 93.07 -23.40
N SER A 208 -11.81 93.54 -24.01
CA SER A 208 -13.14 92.92 -23.88
C SER A 208 -13.18 91.52 -24.49
N LYS A 209 -12.50 91.30 -25.62
CA LYS A 209 -12.41 90.00 -26.29
C LYS A 209 -11.57 89.01 -25.50
N LEU A 210 -10.39 89.44 -25.01
CA LEU A 210 -9.54 88.63 -24.15
C LEU A 210 -10.23 88.29 -22.83
N LYS A 211 -11.02 89.22 -22.28
CA LYS A 211 -11.81 88.95 -21.08
C LYS A 211 -12.90 87.90 -21.32
N GLY A 212 -13.58 87.96 -22.48
CA GLY A 212 -14.53 86.92 -22.88
C GLY A 212 -13.86 85.55 -23.10
N GLN A 213 -12.70 85.51 -23.76
CA GLN A 213 -11.94 84.27 -23.95
C GLN A 213 -11.45 83.68 -22.61
N LEU A 214 -11.10 84.53 -21.65
CA LEU A 214 -10.73 84.10 -20.31
C LEU A 214 -11.95 83.54 -19.56
N GLU A 215 -13.11 84.19 -19.64
CA GLU A 215 -14.36 83.68 -19.05
C GLU A 215 -14.79 82.35 -19.68
N ASP A 216 -14.69 82.21 -21.00
CA ASP A 216 -15.01 80.96 -21.70
C ASP A 216 -14.04 79.83 -21.31
N SER A 217 -12.73 80.13 -21.20
CA SER A 217 -11.70 79.20 -20.74
C SER A 217 -11.89 78.79 -19.27
N GLU A 218 -12.19 79.74 -18.37
CA GLU A 218 -12.48 79.46 -16.97
C GLU A 218 -13.69 78.54 -16.83
N GLU A 219 -14.74 78.75 -17.63
CA GLU A 219 -15.94 77.93 -17.60
C GLU A 219 -15.70 76.52 -18.19
N GLU A 220 -14.84 76.38 -19.20
CA GLU A 220 -14.37 75.08 -19.70
C GLU A 220 -13.52 74.32 -18.68
N HIS A 221 -12.58 75.00 -18.02
CA HIS A 221 -11.79 74.41 -16.94
C HIS A 221 -12.68 73.95 -15.79
N LYS A 222 -13.70 74.73 -15.43
CA LYS A 222 -14.66 74.37 -14.39
C LYS A 222 -15.46 73.12 -14.75
N LYS A 223 -15.90 72.99 -16.00
CA LYS A 223 -16.56 71.76 -16.49
C LYS A 223 -15.62 70.55 -16.50
N ALA A 224 -14.36 70.73 -16.87
CA ALA A 224 -13.36 69.67 -16.84
C ALA A 224 -13.08 69.20 -15.40
N ILE A 225 -12.94 70.14 -14.46
CA ILE A 225 -12.77 69.86 -13.02
C ILE A 225 -13.98 69.08 -12.49
N SER A 226 -15.22 69.48 -12.81
CA SER A 226 -16.41 68.74 -12.39
C SER A 226 -16.45 67.31 -12.95
N LYS A 227 -16.06 67.10 -14.22
CA LYS A 227 -15.95 65.75 -14.80
C LYS A 227 -14.89 64.90 -14.11
N LEU A 228 -13.73 65.48 -13.82
CA LEU A 228 -12.65 64.77 -13.11
C LEU A 228 -13.05 64.41 -11.68
N GLN A 229 -13.77 65.28 -10.98
CA GLN A 229 -14.34 64.99 -9.66
C GLN A 229 -15.33 63.83 -9.72
N GLU A 230 -16.19 63.80 -10.74
CA GLU A 230 -17.18 62.73 -10.93
C GLU A 230 -16.52 61.37 -11.28
N GLN A 231 -15.42 61.40 -12.06
CA GLN A 231 -14.60 60.22 -12.33
C GLN A 231 -13.85 59.72 -11.09
N LEU A 232 -13.29 60.64 -10.29
CA LEU A 232 -12.64 60.29 -9.02
C LEU A 232 -13.61 59.60 -8.06
N GLU A 233 -14.85 60.10 -7.96
CA GLU A 233 -15.83 59.50 -7.06
C GLU A 233 -16.28 58.11 -7.53
N LYS A 234 -16.45 57.90 -8.84
CA LYS A 234 -16.71 56.56 -9.40
C LYS A 234 -15.57 55.58 -9.15
N LEU A 235 -14.32 55.99 -9.34
CA LEU A 235 -13.16 55.13 -9.06
C LEU A 235 -13.05 54.79 -7.58
N LYS A 236 -13.46 55.71 -6.70
CA LYS A 236 -13.51 55.49 -5.25
C LYS A 236 -14.58 54.47 -4.86
N GLU A 237 -15.76 54.55 -5.46
CA GLU A 237 -16.82 53.55 -5.29
C GLU A 237 -16.39 52.16 -5.80
N GLU A 238 -15.72 52.10 -6.95
CA GLU A 238 -15.15 50.85 -7.49
C GLU A 238 -14.07 50.27 -6.57
N LEU A 239 -13.19 51.11 -6.02
CA LEU A 239 -12.17 50.69 -5.06
C LEU A 239 -12.79 50.14 -3.77
N ASP A 240 -13.83 50.77 -3.25
CA ASP A 240 -14.53 50.30 -2.06
C ASP A 240 -15.29 48.99 -2.32
N SER A 241 -15.88 48.84 -3.51
CA SER A 241 -16.49 47.58 -3.97
C SER A 241 -15.45 46.45 -4.06
N ALA A 242 -14.28 46.74 -4.64
CA ALA A 242 -13.17 45.80 -4.75
C ALA A 242 -12.66 45.37 -3.37
N LYS A 243 -12.49 46.31 -2.43
CA LYS A 243 -12.12 46.02 -1.03
C LYS A 243 -13.10 45.06 -0.36
N ARG A 244 -14.41 45.30 -0.51
CA ARG A 244 -15.43 44.39 0.05
C ARG A 244 -15.35 42.99 -0.55
N ARG A 245 -15.11 42.89 -1.86
CA ARG A 245 -14.89 41.60 -2.53
C ARG A 245 -13.64 40.88 -2.02
N VAL A 246 -12.53 41.61 -1.83
CA VAL A 246 -11.30 41.02 -1.27
C VAL A 246 -11.55 40.49 0.14
N SER A 247 -12.17 41.26 1.03
CA SER A 247 -12.51 40.77 2.38
C SER A 247 -13.44 39.55 2.36
N SER A 248 -14.42 39.51 1.45
CA SER A 248 -15.28 38.32 1.30
C SER A 248 -14.51 37.10 0.82
N LEU A 249 -13.54 37.27 -0.08
CA LEU A 249 -12.71 36.18 -0.57
C LEU A 249 -11.72 35.69 0.50
N GLU A 250 -11.16 36.60 1.31
CA GLU A 250 -10.33 36.26 2.46
C GLU A 250 -11.10 35.40 3.49
N GLU A 251 -12.37 35.73 3.75
CA GLU A 251 -13.24 34.90 4.60
C GLU A 251 -13.56 33.53 3.99
N GLU A 252 -13.70 33.42 2.67
CA GLU A 252 -13.87 32.11 2.02
C GLU A 252 -12.59 31.28 2.05
N VAL A 253 -11.43 31.90 1.81
CA VAL A 253 -10.12 31.23 1.87
C VAL A 253 -9.87 30.67 3.25
N THR A 254 -10.11 31.46 4.31
CA THR A 254 -9.95 30.99 5.69
C THR A 254 -10.88 29.82 6.03
N LYS A 255 -12.16 29.86 5.60
CA LYS A 255 -13.07 28.71 5.75
C LYS A 255 -12.56 27.47 4.99
N LYS A 256 -12.01 27.64 3.80
CA LYS A 256 -11.45 26.54 3.00
C LYS A 256 -10.16 25.98 3.61
N GLU A 257 -9.33 26.81 4.22
CA GLU A 257 -8.16 26.39 4.99
C GLU A 257 -8.55 25.56 6.22
N ASP A 258 -9.61 25.95 6.93
CA ASP A 258 -10.15 25.19 8.06
C ASP A 258 -10.74 23.83 7.61
N GLU A 259 -11.48 23.80 6.50
CA GLU A 259 -11.97 22.56 5.89
C GLU A 259 -10.81 21.63 5.48
N LEU A 260 -9.76 22.19 4.85
CA LEU A 260 -8.55 21.44 4.49
C LEU A 260 -7.81 20.91 5.73
N SER A 261 -7.76 21.68 6.81
CA SER A 261 -7.18 21.26 8.09
C SER A 261 -7.93 20.05 8.67
N MET A 262 -9.27 20.07 8.65
CA MET A 262 -10.07 18.92 9.09
C MET A 262 -9.90 17.70 8.18
N LEU A 263 -9.85 17.90 6.85
CA LEU A 263 -9.61 16.83 5.90
C LEU A 263 -8.23 16.20 6.10
N ARG A 264 -7.17 17.00 6.31
CA ARG A 264 -5.82 16.49 6.62
C ARG A 264 -5.82 15.64 7.89
N LYS A 265 -6.47 16.09 8.96
CA LYS A 265 -6.60 15.29 10.20
C LYS A 265 -7.31 13.96 9.95
N ARG A 266 -8.38 13.97 9.14
CA ARG A 266 -9.12 12.75 8.80
C ARG A 266 -8.30 11.80 7.93
N VAL A 267 -7.49 12.31 7.00
CA VAL A 267 -6.56 11.50 6.21
C VAL A 267 -5.55 10.80 7.12
N VAL A 268 -4.95 11.52 8.08
CA VAL A 268 -4.01 10.93 9.04
C VAL A 268 -4.69 9.81 9.86
N SER A 269 -5.89 10.03 10.39
CA SER A 269 -6.61 8.98 11.12
C SER A 269 -6.98 7.77 10.25
N LEU A 270 -7.29 7.99 8.96
CA LEU A 270 -7.54 6.90 8.02
C LEU A 270 -6.25 6.14 7.66
N GLU A 271 -5.11 6.82 7.55
CA GLU A 271 -3.80 6.19 7.35
C GLU A 271 -3.38 5.34 8.55
N GLU A 272 -3.60 5.82 9.77
CA GLU A 272 -3.39 5.05 11.00
C GLU A 272 -4.29 3.80 11.05
N SER A 273 -5.58 3.96 10.73
CA SER A 273 -6.53 2.84 10.65
C SER A 273 -6.13 1.83 9.58
N LYS A 274 -5.70 2.29 8.39
CA LYS A 274 -5.19 1.44 7.33
C LYS A 274 -3.95 0.67 7.78
N SER A 275 -3.00 1.33 8.44
CA SER A 275 -1.80 0.68 8.97
C SER A 275 -2.14 -0.40 10.01
N SER A 276 -3.16 -0.18 10.85
CA SER A 276 -3.64 -1.19 11.80
C SER A 276 -4.23 -2.40 11.08
N ILE A 277 -5.07 -2.18 10.07
CA ILE A 277 -5.69 -3.24 9.26
C ILE A 277 -4.63 -4.02 8.48
N ASP A 278 -3.63 -3.34 7.91
CA ASP A 278 -2.51 -4.00 7.22
C ASP A 278 -1.71 -4.89 8.18
N GLY A 279 -1.52 -4.44 9.42
CA GLY A 279 -0.91 -5.24 10.48
C GLY A 279 -1.72 -6.49 10.85
N GLU A 280 -3.04 -6.37 10.98
CA GLU A 280 -3.93 -7.52 11.23
C GLU A 280 -3.98 -8.49 10.04
N ALA A 281 -4.06 -7.96 8.81
CA ALA A 281 -4.03 -8.77 7.60
C ALA A 281 -2.72 -9.56 7.48
N GLN A 282 -1.60 -8.97 7.90
CA GLN A 282 -0.32 -9.68 7.95
C GLN A 282 -0.33 -10.81 8.98
N ARG A 283 -0.84 -10.57 10.19
CA ARG A 283 -0.97 -11.64 11.20
C ARG A 283 -1.86 -12.79 10.73
N MET A 284 -3.00 -12.48 10.10
CA MET A 284 -3.86 -13.53 9.53
C MET A 284 -3.16 -14.30 8.41
N ARG A 285 -2.37 -13.65 7.56
CA ARG A 285 -1.57 -14.34 6.53
C ARG A 285 -0.54 -15.27 7.14
N ASP A 286 0.11 -14.85 8.22
CA ASP A 286 1.10 -15.68 8.91
C ASP A 286 0.43 -16.88 9.62
N GLU A 287 -0.73 -16.69 10.24
CA GLU A 287 -1.52 -17.78 10.83
C GLU A 287 -2.03 -18.78 9.78
N VAL A 288 -2.48 -18.30 8.61
CA VAL A 288 -2.83 -19.17 7.48
C VAL A 288 -1.62 -19.96 6.98
N ARG A 289 -0.42 -19.36 6.99
CA ARG A 289 0.82 -20.05 6.63
C ARG A 289 1.14 -21.17 7.63
N GLU A 290 1.09 -20.88 8.93
CA GLU A 290 1.32 -21.90 9.97
C GLU A 290 0.31 -23.05 9.89
N LEU A 291 -0.98 -22.74 9.66
CA LEU A 291 -2.01 -23.76 9.47
C LEU A 291 -1.77 -24.59 8.21
N LYS A 292 -1.26 -23.97 7.14
CA LYS A 292 -0.91 -24.68 5.91
C LYS A 292 0.27 -25.62 6.14
N ASP A 293 1.32 -25.16 6.81
CA ASP A 293 2.49 -25.98 7.12
C ASP A 293 2.10 -27.13 8.06
N ARG A 294 1.23 -26.88 9.03
CA ARG A 294 0.68 -27.94 9.90
C ARG A 294 -0.15 -28.96 9.11
N ASN A 295 -0.93 -28.54 8.11
CA ASN A 295 -1.66 -29.45 7.24
C ASN A 295 -0.74 -30.31 6.38
N VAL A 296 0.38 -29.76 5.89
CA VAL A 296 1.40 -30.55 5.17
C VAL A 296 1.97 -31.63 6.09
N VAL A 297 2.37 -31.26 7.31
CA VAL A 297 2.88 -32.24 8.29
C VAL A 297 1.85 -33.33 8.62
N LEU A 298 0.57 -32.96 8.81
CA LEU A 298 -0.50 -33.92 9.03
C LEU A 298 -0.73 -34.83 7.82
N SER A 299 -0.63 -34.30 6.60
CA SER A 299 -0.73 -35.08 5.36
C SER A 299 0.40 -36.10 5.24
N ASP A 300 1.65 -35.69 5.52
CA ASP A 300 2.80 -36.58 5.51
C ASP A 300 2.66 -37.69 6.57
N GLN A 301 2.14 -37.35 7.76
CA GLN A 301 1.82 -38.32 8.80
C GLN A 301 0.74 -39.30 8.36
N LEU A 302 -0.33 -38.84 7.71
CA LEU A 302 -1.39 -39.70 7.17
C LEU A 302 -0.85 -40.62 6.06
N GLN A 303 0.04 -40.14 5.20
CA GLN A 303 0.68 -40.96 4.19
C GLN A 303 1.58 -42.03 4.81
N ALA A 304 2.36 -41.68 5.85
CA ALA A 304 3.18 -42.63 6.59
C ALA A 304 2.33 -43.72 7.26
N ILE A 305 1.23 -43.33 7.92
CA ILE A 305 0.27 -44.29 8.51
C ILE A 305 -0.37 -45.15 7.41
N GLY A 306 -0.71 -44.58 6.26
CA GLY A 306 -1.23 -45.32 5.10
C GLY A 306 -0.25 -46.37 4.57
N GLY A 307 1.05 -46.04 4.54
CA GLY A 307 2.12 -46.98 4.24
C GLY A 307 2.19 -48.12 5.25
N GLN A 308 2.23 -47.79 6.55
CA GLN A 308 2.23 -48.78 7.63
C GLN A 308 0.99 -49.69 7.60
N LEU A 309 -0.18 -49.16 7.28
CA LEU A 309 -1.41 -49.93 7.14
C LEU A 309 -1.34 -50.91 5.95
N SER A 310 -0.71 -50.48 4.85
CA SER A 310 -0.49 -51.32 3.67
C SER A 310 0.49 -52.46 3.98
N ASP A 311 1.57 -52.16 4.68
CA ASP A 311 2.53 -53.17 5.16
C ASP A 311 1.87 -54.15 6.14
N SER A 312 1.03 -53.64 7.05
CA SER A 312 0.27 -54.48 7.99
C SER A 312 -0.73 -55.37 7.27
N LYS A 313 -1.41 -54.90 6.22
CA LYS A 313 -2.31 -55.72 5.37
C LYS A 313 -1.54 -56.80 4.60
N SER A 314 -0.37 -56.47 4.07
CA SER A 314 0.52 -57.44 3.43
C SER A 314 0.95 -58.54 4.42
N LEU A 315 1.36 -58.16 5.63
CA LEU A 315 1.68 -59.09 6.70
C LEU A 315 0.48 -59.95 7.10
N GLN A 316 -0.71 -59.38 7.20
CA GLN A 316 -1.95 -60.11 7.46
C GLN A 316 -2.21 -61.16 6.37
N GLY A 317 -2.12 -60.79 5.09
CA GLY A 317 -2.29 -61.73 3.98
C GLY A 317 -1.27 -62.87 4.02
N ASN A 318 0.00 -62.57 4.32
CA ASN A 318 1.03 -63.60 4.49
C ASN A 318 0.75 -64.53 5.68
N ILE A 319 0.20 -64.02 6.77
CA ILE A 319 -0.20 -64.84 7.92
C ILE A 319 -1.40 -65.72 7.57
N GLU A 320 -2.40 -65.19 6.88
CA GLU A 320 -3.57 -65.94 6.41
C GLU A 320 -3.17 -67.08 5.45
N GLU A 321 -2.27 -66.80 4.50
CA GLU A 321 -1.71 -67.81 3.59
C GLU A 321 -0.97 -68.91 4.37
N ARG A 322 -0.12 -68.53 5.33
CA ARG A 322 0.59 -69.50 6.18
C ARG A 322 -0.35 -70.34 7.04
N LEU A 323 -1.43 -69.75 7.56
CA LEU A 323 -2.47 -70.46 8.29
C LEU A 323 -3.19 -71.46 7.38
N LYS A 324 -3.57 -71.05 6.17
CA LYS A 324 -4.21 -71.93 5.18
C LYS A 324 -3.32 -73.11 4.79
N ILE A 325 -2.02 -72.88 4.62
CA ILE A 325 -1.04 -73.95 4.38
C ILE A 325 -0.94 -74.90 5.59
N ALA A 326 -0.91 -74.36 6.81
CA ALA A 326 -0.86 -75.18 8.03
C ALA A 326 -2.13 -76.02 8.21
N GLU A 327 -3.31 -75.44 7.98
CA GLU A 327 -4.59 -76.14 8.02
C GLU A 327 -4.68 -77.27 6.98
N ALA A 328 -4.14 -77.04 5.78
CA ALA A 328 -4.05 -78.08 4.75
C ALA A 328 -3.14 -79.23 5.21
N LYS A 329 -1.96 -78.92 5.75
CA LYS A 329 -1.05 -79.95 6.29
C LYS A 329 -1.69 -80.78 7.40
N PHE A 330 -2.35 -80.15 8.37
CA PHE A 330 -3.03 -80.87 9.44
C PHE A 330 -4.21 -81.71 8.93
N ARG A 331 -4.90 -81.27 7.88
CA ARG A 331 -5.95 -82.05 7.22
C ARG A 331 -5.37 -83.29 6.54
N ASP A 332 -4.28 -83.13 5.79
CA ASP A 332 -3.61 -84.24 5.11
C ASP A 332 -3.07 -85.27 6.12
N GLU A 333 -2.46 -84.80 7.22
CA GLU A 333 -2.00 -85.66 8.32
C GLU A 333 -3.17 -86.42 8.96
N ARG A 334 -4.29 -85.75 9.21
CA ARG A 334 -5.51 -86.38 9.74
C ARG A 334 -6.04 -87.45 8.80
N ASP A 335 -6.11 -87.17 7.50
CA ASP A 335 -6.66 -88.11 6.51
C ASP A 335 -5.72 -89.32 6.32
N ALA A 336 -4.40 -89.13 6.43
CA ALA A 336 -3.41 -90.21 6.44
C ALA A 336 -3.51 -91.09 7.71
N LEU A 337 -3.71 -90.46 8.88
CA LEU A 337 -3.98 -91.18 10.12
C LEU A 337 -5.28 -91.97 10.04
N GLU A 338 -6.35 -91.40 9.48
CA GLU A 338 -7.64 -92.08 9.31
C GLU A 338 -7.53 -93.28 8.35
N SER A 339 -6.72 -93.16 7.30
CA SER A 339 -6.45 -94.27 6.37
C SER A 339 -5.67 -95.40 7.05
N SER A 340 -4.62 -95.06 7.81
CA SER A 340 -3.87 -96.03 8.63
C SER A 340 -4.77 -96.74 9.65
N LEU A 341 -5.73 -96.00 10.23
CA LEU A 341 -6.68 -96.55 11.20
C LEU A 341 -7.61 -97.58 10.55
N LYS A 342 -8.15 -97.28 9.35
CA LYS A 342 -8.97 -98.22 8.58
C LYS A 342 -8.20 -99.48 8.16
N GLU A 343 -6.93 -99.33 7.79
CA GLU A 343 -6.08 -100.47 7.45
C GLU A 343 -5.84 -101.37 8.66
N LEU A 344 -5.56 -100.77 9.83
CA LEU A 344 -5.46 -101.51 11.09
C LEU A 344 -6.78 -102.20 11.47
N GLU A 345 -7.93 -101.54 11.28
CA GLU A 345 -9.25 -102.15 11.48
C GLU A 345 -9.46 -103.37 10.57
N SER A 346 -9.17 -103.25 9.27
CA SER A 346 -9.25 -104.36 8.32
C SER A 346 -8.30 -105.51 8.68
N ASN A 347 -7.09 -105.20 9.14
CA ASN A 347 -6.13 -106.19 9.60
C ASN A 347 -6.64 -106.92 10.85
N VAL A 348 -7.25 -106.20 11.80
CA VAL A 348 -7.91 -106.79 12.98
C VAL A 348 -9.06 -107.70 12.56
N GLU A 349 -9.95 -107.28 11.65
CA GLU A 349 -11.04 -108.14 11.15
C GLU A 349 -10.51 -109.41 10.47
N SER A 350 -9.44 -109.30 9.67
CA SER A 350 -8.80 -110.46 9.05
C SER A 350 -8.17 -111.40 10.09
N GLY A 351 -7.58 -110.83 11.15
CA GLY A 351 -7.04 -111.55 12.30
C GLY A 351 -8.13 -112.27 13.10
N GLU A 352 -9.28 -111.63 13.30
CA GLU A 352 -10.45 -112.26 13.93
C GLU A 352 -11.00 -113.41 13.08
N SER A 353 -11.06 -113.25 11.76
CA SER A 353 -11.47 -114.31 10.83
C SER A 353 -10.53 -115.52 10.90
N THR A 354 -9.22 -115.30 10.89
CA THR A 354 -8.23 -116.38 11.04
C THR A 354 -8.30 -117.05 12.42
N ILE A 355 -8.58 -116.30 13.49
CA ILE A 355 -8.82 -116.88 14.82
C ILE A 355 -10.08 -117.76 14.81
N VAL A 356 -11.15 -117.37 14.11
CA VAL A 356 -12.36 -118.18 13.95
C VAL A 356 -12.08 -119.47 13.18
N GLU A 357 -11.26 -119.42 12.13
CA GLU A 357 -10.83 -120.62 11.39
C GLU A 357 -9.97 -121.55 12.25
N LEU A 358 -8.97 -121.03 12.97
CA LEU A 358 -8.17 -121.84 13.89
C LEU A 358 -9.02 -122.49 14.99
N ARG A 359 -10.05 -121.80 15.48
CA ARG A 359 -11.02 -122.39 16.43
C ARG A 359 -11.84 -123.52 15.80
N ARG A 360 -12.19 -123.42 14.52
CA ARG A 360 -12.88 -124.48 13.76
C ARG A 360 -11.98 -125.71 13.61
N ASP A 361 -10.72 -125.50 13.24
CA ASP A 361 -9.74 -126.56 13.05
C ASP A 361 -9.42 -127.30 14.36
N VAL A 362 -9.37 -126.59 15.49
CA VAL A 362 -9.21 -127.21 16.82
C VAL A 362 -10.40 -128.12 17.17
N VAL A 363 -11.64 -127.68 16.86
CA VAL A 363 -12.84 -128.51 17.06
C VAL A 363 -12.83 -129.75 16.15
N GLU A 364 -12.31 -129.62 14.92
CA GLU A 364 -12.19 -130.75 14.00
C GLU A 364 -11.07 -131.73 14.40
N TYR A 365 -9.97 -131.22 14.97
CA TYR A 365 -8.89 -132.01 15.55
C TYR A 365 -9.36 -132.79 16.79
N ASP A 366 -10.14 -132.16 17.67
CA ASP A 366 -10.73 -132.85 18.83
C ASP A 366 -11.79 -133.89 18.41
N LYS A 367 -12.49 -133.68 17.29
CA LYS A 367 -13.41 -134.67 16.70
C LYS A 367 -12.68 -135.90 16.14
N LYS A 368 -11.53 -135.70 15.46
CA LYS A 368 -10.68 -136.79 14.94
C LYS A 368 -9.94 -137.54 16.06
N ARG A 369 -9.60 -136.87 17.18
CA ARG A 369 -8.96 -137.49 18.36
C ARG A 369 -9.85 -138.53 19.03
N ILE A 370 -11.17 -138.32 19.06
CA ILE A 370 -12.16 -139.24 19.65
C ILE A 370 -12.36 -140.49 18.79
N GLU A 371 -12.16 -140.41 17.47
CA GLU A 371 -12.33 -141.55 16.54
C GLU A 371 -11.07 -142.45 16.44
N THR A 372 -9.92 -142.00 16.94
CA THR A 372 -8.62 -142.72 16.83
C THR A 372 -8.19 -143.51 18.08
N GLU A 373 -8.94 -143.46 19.19
CA GLU A 373 -8.64 -144.23 20.41
C GLU A 373 -9.21 -145.67 20.42
N GLU A 374 -10.09 -146.04 19.48
CA GLU A 374 -10.72 -147.39 19.43
C GLU A 374 -10.16 -148.35 18.36
N ALA A 375 -9.19 -147.93 17.53
CA ALA A 375 -8.72 -148.73 16.39
C ALA A 375 -7.22 -149.13 16.43
N LEU A 376 -6.59 -149.13 17.60
CA LEU A 376 -5.17 -149.50 17.77
C LEU A 376 -4.97 -150.79 18.61
N LYS A 377 -5.72 -151.85 18.26
CA LYS A 377 -5.55 -153.21 18.80
C LYS A 377 -5.54 -154.18 17.62
N VAL A 378 -4.39 -154.81 17.37
CA VAL A 378 -4.06 -155.72 16.24
C VAL A 378 -3.59 -154.93 15.00
N ALA A 379 -2.42 -154.30 14.98
CA ALA A 379 -1.09 -154.92 14.97
C ALA A 379 -0.95 -156.13 14.03
N LEU A 380 0.09 -156.02 13.19
CA LEU A 380 0.82 -157.06 12.44
C LEU A 380 0.43 -157.15 10.95
N MET A 381 1.34 -157.04 9.98
CA MET A 381 2.80 -157.14 10.05
C MET A 381 3.45 -156.62 8.76
N GLU A 382 4.61 -156.01 8.95
CA GLU A 382 5.56 -155.52 7.97
C GLU A 382 6.16 -156.65 7.13
N ARG A 383 6.25 -156.48 5.81
CA ARG A 383 7.28 -157.17 5.01
C ARG A 383 7.49 -156.61 3.60
N ASP A 384 7.78 -155.33 3.41
CA ASP A 384 8.33 -154.83 2.13
C ASP A 384 8.99 -153.43 2.25
N ASN A 385 9.91 -153.28 3.21
CA ASN A 385 10.80 -152.13 3.28
C ASN A 385 11.96 -152.34 2.28
N LEU A 386 12.27 -151.31 1.48
CA LEU A 386 13.48 -151.17 0.63
C LEU A 386 13.51 -151.88 -0.75
N LYS A 387 12.47 -151.72 -1.58
CA LYS A 387 12.61 -151.88 -3.05
C LYS A 387 11.68 -151.03 -3.95
N ARG A 388 10.94 -150.06 -3.41
CA ARG A 388 10.14 -149.09 -4.19
C ARG A 388 10.65 -147.62 -4.15
N GLN A 389 11.81 -147.36 -3.52
CA GLN A 389 12.64 -146.14 -3.68
C GLN A 389 13.18 -145.91 -5.11
N LYS A 390 12.52 -146.50 -6.14
CA LYS A 390 12.83 -146.35 -7.56
C LYS A 390 11.68 -145.68 -8.34
N ARG A 391 10.55 -145.36 -7.70
CA ARG A 391 9.41 -144.66 -8.36
C ARG A 391 9.22 -143.20 -7.93
N GLU A 392 9.98 -142.70 -6.96
CA GLU A 392 9.95 -141.28 -6.53
C GLU A 392 10.82 -140.34 -7.39
N LEU A 393 11.60 -140.87 -8.35
CA LEU A 393 12.42 -140.04 -9.25
C LEU A 393 11.77 -139.72 -10.61
N GLU A 394 10.60 -140.28 -10.93
CA GLU A 394 9.87 -139.95 -12.18
C GLU A 394 8.74 -138.92 -11.96
N LYS A 395 8.41 -138.56 -10.71
CA LYS A 395 7.36 -137.57 -10.39
C LYS A 395 7.88 -136.12 -10.27
N VAL A 396 9.19 -135.94 -10.04
CA VAL A 396 9.83 -134.61 -9.96
C VAL A 396 10.01 -133.95 -11.34
N ASN A 397 9.93 -134.74 -12.42
CA ASN A 397 10.09 -134.22 -13.78
C ASN A 397 8.78 -133.64 -14.38
N GLU A 398 7.62 -133.97 -13.81
CA GLU A 398 6.33 -133.40 -14.25
C GLU A 398 6.02 -132.06 -13.55
N GLU A 399 6.61 -131.79 -12.38
CA GLU A 399 6.46 -130.52 -11.63
C GLU A 399 7.34 -129.39 -12.19
N ALA A 400 8.42 -129.72 -12.91
CA ALA A 400 9.29 -128.73 -13.56
C ALA A 400 8.72 -128.17 -14.89
N GLU A 401 7.88 -128.92 -15.61
CA GLU A 401 7.26 -128.46 -16.86
C GLU A 401 6.06 -127.52 -16.63
N HIS A 402 5.42 -127.55 -15.45
CA HIS A 402 4.28 -126.67 -15.12
C HIS A 402 4.73 -125.26 -14.69
N ALA A 403 5.91 -125.11 -14.08
CA ALA A 403 6.47 -123.82 -13.69
C ALA A 403 6.97 -122.99 -14.90
N ILE A 404 7.42 -123.66 -15.97
CA ILE A 404 7.88 -122.99 -17.21
C ILE A 404 6.69 -122.43 -18.02
N ALA A 405 5.46 -122.90 -17.78
CA ALA A 405 4.25 -122.40 -18.44
C ALA A 405 3.72 -121.09 -17.81
N GLU A 406 3.83 -120.93 -16.48
CA GLU A 406 3.39 -119.70 -15.78
C GLU A 406 4.33 -118.51 -16.06
N ASP A 407 5.64 -118.74 -16.13
CA ASP A 407 6.63 -117.70 -16.48
C ASP A 407 6.46 -117.17 -17.93
N LYS A 408 5.85 -117.95 -18.82
CA LYS A 408 5.63 -117.57 -20.23
C LYS A 408 4.42 -116.63 -20.40
N ASP A 409 3.36 -116.85 -19.64
CA ASP A 409 2.15 -116.01 -19.67
C ASP A 409 2.39 -114.67 -18.97
N GLU A 410 3.27 -114.64 -17.96
CA GLU A 410 3.67 -113.40 -17.27
C GLU A 410 4.54 -112.50 -18.18
N ILE A 411 5.48 -113.07 -18.95
CA ILE A 411 6.29 -112.36 -19.95
C ILE A 411 5.43 -111.77 -21.09
N GLU A 412 4.38 -112.48 -21.51
CA GLU A 412 3.46 -111.98 -22.56
C GLU A 412 2.57 -110.83 -22.06
N SER A 413 2.23 -110.81 -20.76
CA SER A 413 1.52 -109.69 -20.13
C SER A 413 2.41 -108.45 -20.04
N LEU A 414 3.66 -108.60 -19.59
CA LEU A 414 4.63 -107.50 -19.44
C LEU A 414 5.01 -106.90 -20.80
N THR A 415 5.07 -107.72 -21.86
CA THR A 415 5.34 -107.24 -23.22
C THR A 415 4.21 -106.34 -23.74
N LYS A 416 2.94 -106.63 -23.41
CA LYS A 416 1.80 -105.76 -23.76
C LYS A 416 1.83 -104.44 -23.00
N THR A 417 2.21 -104.44 -21.72
CA THR A 417 2.36 -103.23 -20.90
C THR A 417 3.49 -102.33 -21.43
N ILE A 418 4.62 -102.92 -21.85
CA ILE A 418 5.73 -102.16 -22.44
C ILE A 418 5.33 -101.52 -23.78
N THR A 419 4.53 -102.20 -24.62
CA THR A 419 4.02 -101.59 -25.86
C THR A 419 3.01 -100.46 -25.62
N GLN A 420 2.26 -100.52 -24.53
CA GLN A 420 1.31 -99.47 -24.14
C GLN A 420 2.05 -98.22 -23.62
N LEU A 421 3.04 -98.40 -22.74
CA LEU A 421 3.86 -97.30 -22.20
C LEU A 421 4.67 -96.57 -23.27
N ASN A 422 5.17 -97.29 -24.29
CA ASN A 422 5.89 -96.66 -25.41
C ASN A 422 4.96 -95.82 -26.32
N LYS A 423 3.65 -96.09 -26.32
CA LYS A 423 2.66 -95.32 -27.07
C LYS A 423 2.25 -94.04 -26.33
N GLU A 424 2.20 -94.09 -25.00
CA GLU A 424 1.96 -92.93 -24.13
C GLU A 424 3.14 -91.96 -24.11
N LEU A 425 4.38 -92.47 -24.13
CA LEU A 425 5.60 -91.64 -24.30
C LEU A 425 5.64 -90.87 -25.62
N ALA A 426 5.06 -91.41 -26.70
CA ALA A 426 4.99 -90.72 -27.99
C ALA A 426 3.99 -89.55 -27.98
N MET A 427 2.86 -89.68 -27.27
CA MET A 427 1.86 -88.61 -27.14
C MET A 427 2.36 -87.46 -26.24
N MET A 428 3.05 -87.78 -25.14
CA MET A 428 3.66 -86.75 -24.28
C MET A 428 4.76 -85.93 -25.01
N GLY A 429 5.39 -86.51 -26.03
CA GLY A 429 6.33 -85.79 -26.90
C GLY A 429 5.68 -84.73 -27.80
N GLU A 430 4.39 -84.88 -28.11
CA GLU A 430 3.60 -83.90 -28.87
C GLU A 430 3.08 -82.78 -27.95
N ASP A 431 2.65 -83.12 -26.74
CA ASP A 431 2.23 -82.13 -25.73
C ASP A 431 3.38 -81.21 -25.31
N ARG A 432 4.61 -81.74 -25.20
CA ARG A 432 5.80 -80.92 -24.92
C ARG A 432 6.08 -79.86 -26.00
N LYS A 433 5.83 -80.19 -27.27
CA LYS A 433 5.98 -79.21 -28.38
C LYS A 433 4.90 -78.13 -28.33
N HIS A 434 3.68 -78.49 -27.92
CA HIS A 434 2.59 -77.54 -27.81
C HIS A 434 2.85 -76.51 -26.69
N VAL A 435 3.36 -76.96 -25.54
CA VAL A 435 3.77 -76.08 -24.44
C VAL A 435 4.95 -75.18 -24.84
N GLU A 436 5.96 -75.70 -25.54
CA GLU A 436 7.08 -74.88 -26.04
C GLU A 436 6.63 -73.78 -27.03
N GLU A 437 5.54 -74.01 -27.79
CA GLU A 437 4.97 -73.05 -28.74
C GLU A 437 4.09 -71.98 -28.05
N GLU A 438 3.28 -72.38 -27.08
CA GLU A 438 2.51 -71.47 -26.21
C GLU A 438 3.43 -70.53 -25.40
N LEU A 439 4.55 -71.05 -24.90
CA LEU A 439 5.57 -70.27 -24.17
C LEU A 439 6.28 -69.26 -25.08
N ARG A 440 6.40 -69.58 -26.38
CA ARG A 440 6.93 -68.65 -27.39
C ARG A 440 5.96 -67.51 -27.71
N LYS A 441 4.66 -67.79 -27.65
CA LYS A 441 3.57 -66.86 -27.92
C LYS A 441 3.36 -65.87 -26.77
N THR A 442 3.33 -66.37 -25.53
CA THR A 442 3.30 -65.52 -24.33
C THR A 442 4.54 -64.62 -24.23
N ASN A 443 5.72 -65.09 -24.65
CA ASN A 443 6.91 -64.25 -24.67
C ASN A 443 6.86 -63.16 -25.77
N HIS A 444 6.19 -63.40 -26.90
CA HIS A 444 5.90 -62.37 -27.90
C HIS A 444 4.91 -61.31 -27.39
N GLU A 445 3.88 -61.73 -26.65
CA GLU A 445 2.89 -60.84 -26.04
C GLU A 445 3.52 -59.97 -24.94
N LYS A 446 4.39 -60.54 -24.10
CA LYS A 446 5.18 -59.79 -23.12
C LYS A 446 6.03 -58.69 -23.77
N MET A 447 6.71 -59.04 -24.87
CA MET A 447 7.57 -58.10 -25.61
C MET A 447 6.76 -56.98 -26.29
N ALA A 448 5.49 -57.25 -26.67
CA ALA A 448 4.58 -56.25 -27.22
C ALA A 448 4.09 -55.26 -26.14
N VAL A 449 3.80 -55.75 -24.93
CA VAL A 449 3.42 -54.91 -23.78
C VAL A 449 4.59 -54.02 -23.33
N GLU A 450 5.81 -54.57 -23.26
CA GLU A 450 7.02 -53.78 -22.94
C GLU A 450 7.25 -52.66 -23.97
N LYS A 451 6.97 -52.93 -25.25
CA LYS A 451 7.08 -51.92 -26.32
C LYS A 451 6.01 -50.82 -26.20
N GLN A 452 4.78 -51.17 -25.81
CA GLN A 452 3.72 -50.18 -25.56
C GLN A 452 4.04 -49.31 -24.33
N LEU A 453 4.62 -49.89 -23.29
CA LEU A 453 5.06 -49.14 -22.10
C LEU A 453 6.18 -48.15 -22.42
N HIS A 454 7.13 -48.52 -23.29
CA HIS A 454 8.17 -47.61 -23.76
C HIS A 454 7.60 -46.45 -24.58
N VAL A 455 6.67 -46.71 -25.50
CA VAL A 455 6.01 -45.67 -26.31
C VAL A 455 5.21 -44.69 -25.44
N ALA A 456 4.52 -45.17 -24.39
CA ALA A 456 3.81 -44.30 -23.45
C ALA A 456 4.78 -43.44 -22.62
N THR A 457 5.94 -43.99 -22.25
CA THR A 457 6.98 -43.27 -21.50
C THR A 457 7.63 -42.18 -22.36
N ASP A 458 7.89 -42.48 -23.64
CA ASP A 458 8.44 -41.52 -24.61
C ASP A 458 7.44 -40.41 -24.96
N ALA A 459 6.13 -40.73 -25.03
CA ALA A 459 5.07 -39.74 -25.25
C ALA A 459 4.96 -38.76 -24.06
N ALA A 460 5.00 -39.26 -22.82
CA ALA A 460 5.02 -38.42 -21.63
C ALA A 460 6.27 -37.53 -21.55
N ALA A 461 7.43 -38.05 -21.97
CA ALA A 461 8.67 -37.27 -22.07
C ALA A 461 8.61 -36.19 -23.17
N ALA A 462 7.87 -36.42 -24.26
CA ALA A 462 7.65 -35.43 -25.31
C ALA A 462 6.73 -34.29 -24.85
N GLU A 463 5.65 -34.60 -24.11
CA GLU A 463 4.76 -33.59 -23.51
C GLU A 463 5.47 -32.72 -22.47
N PHE A 464 6.33 -33.33 -21.64
CA PHE A 464 7.17 -32.60 -20.69
C PHE A 464 8.17 -31.67 -21.40
N ASN A 465 8.74 -32.09 -22.53
CA ASN A 465 9.62 -31.22 -23.31
C ASN A 465 8.86 -30.09 -24.01
N ASN A 466 7.63 -30.32 -24.44
CA ASN A 466 6.80 -29.28 -25.07
C ASN A 466 6.40 -28.20 -24.07
N THR A 467 5.96 -28.59 -22.86
CA THR A 467 5.66 -27.65 -21.77
C THR A 467 6.91 -26.89 -21.31
N ARG A 468 8.09 -27.55 -21.27
CA ARG A 468 9.37 -26.88 -21.01
C ARG A 468 9.72 -25.82 -22.06
N LEU A 469 9.47 -26.10 -23.35
CA LEU A 469 9.70 -25.15 -24.44
C LEU A 469 8.72 -23.98 -24.40
N GLU A 470 7.46 -24.19 -24.01
CA GLU A 470 6.50 -23.11 -23.78
C GLU A 470 6.91 -22.21 -22.61
N ILE A 471 7.33 -22.79 -21.48
CA ILE A 471 7.89 -22.04 -20.35
C ILE A 471 9.10 -21.22 -20.82
N GLN A 472 9.98 -21.80 -21.63
CA GLN A 472 11.15 -21.10 -22.16
C GLN A 472 10.76 -19.93 -23.08
N ARG A 473 9.72 -20.07 -23.93
CA ARG A 473 9.18 -18.96 -24.73
C ARG A 473 8.58 -17.85 -23.87
N TYR A 474 7.90 -18.19 -22.77
CA TYR A 474 7.39 -17.18 -21.84
C TYR A 474 8.53 -16.45 -21.12
N VAL A 475 9.58 -17.16 -20.73
CA VAL A 475 10.79 -16.56 -20.14
C VAL A 475 11.50 -15.64 -21.14
N GLU A 476 11.63 -16.03 -22.40
CA GLU A 476 12.19 -15.16 -23.45
C GLU A 476 11.32 -13.91 -23.68
N LYS A 477 9.99 -14.04 -23.59
CA LYS A 477 9.07 -12.92 -23.70
C LYS A 477 9.17 -11.95 -22.51
N ILE A 478 9.37 -12.47 -21.30
CA ILE A 478 9.62 -11.66 -20.10
C ILE A 478 10.92 -10.87 -20.27
N HIS A 479 12.02 -11.52 -20.66
CA HIS A 479 13.29 -10.84 -20.92
C HIS A 479 13.18 -9.77 -22.03
N SER A 480 12.40 -10.02 -23.08
CA SER A 480 12.15 -9.03 -24.13
C SER A 480 11.34 -7.83 -23.62
N LEU A 481 10.42 -8.03 -22.68
CA LEU A 481 9.64 -6.93 -22.08
C LEU A 481 10.51 -6.13 -21.10
N ASP A 482 11.36 -6.79 -20.32
CA ASP A 482 12.32 -6.13 -19.43
C ASP A 482 13.31 -5.27 -20.24
N ALA A 483 13.85 -5.79 -21.35
CA ALA A 483 14.70 -5.00 -22.23
C ALA A 483 13.99 -3.77 -22.85
N GLN A 484 12.68 -3.86 -23.12
CA GLN A 484 11.89 -2.72 -23.58
C GLN A 484 11.60 -1.70 -22.46
N LEU A 485 11.42 -2.18 -21.23
CA LEU A 485 11.26 -1.31 -20.06
C LEU A 485 12.56 -0.55 -19.75
N ASP A 486 13.71 -1.23 -19.82
CA ASP A 486 15.01 -0.61 -19.63
C ASP A 486 15.29 0.43 -20.73
N SER A 487 15.00 0.13 -22.01
CA SER A 487 15.19 1.12 -23.07
C SER A 487 14.26 2.33 -22.94
N ARG A 488 13.03 2.13 -22.44
CA ARG A 488 12.10 3.23 -22.15
C ARG A 488 12.57 4.05 -20.97
N LYS A 489 13.12 3.41 -19.94
CA LYS A 489 13.69 4.07 -18.77
C LYS A 489 14.88 4.94 -19.18
N ASP A 490 15.80 4.42 -19.98
CA ASP A 490 16.93 5.19 -20.50
C ASP A 490 16.47 6.39 -21.35
N SER A 491 15.41 6.23 -22.15
CA SER A 491 14.82 7.33 -22.91
C SER A 491 14.18 8.40 -22.03
N VAL A 492 13.54 8.02 -20.92
CA VAL A 492 12.95 8.96 -19.97
C VAL A 492 14.04 9.67 -19.17
N ASP A 493 15.07 8.94 -18.75
CA ASP A 493 16.22 9.52 -18.04
C ASP A 493 16.96 10.53 -18.92
N GLU A 494 17.09 10.28 -20.23
CA GLU A 494 17.68 11.24 -21.15
C GLU A 494 16.78 12.46 -21.39
N GLN A 495 15.46 12.28 -21.49
CA GLN A 495 14.49 13.40 -21.54
C GLN A 495 14.54 14.25 -20.25
N VAL A 496 14.64 13.62 -19.08
CA VAL A 496 14.79 14.33 -17.79
C VAL A 496 16.12 15.09 -17.74
N LYS A 497 17.20 14.52 -18.28
CA LYS A 497 18.49 15.21 -18.44
C LYS A 497 18.37 16.44 -19.33
N GLN A 498 17.68 16.31 -20.47
CA GLN A 498 17.47 17.41 -21.41
C GLN A 498 16.64 18.54 -20.79
N LEU A 499 15.55 18.22 -20.09
CA LEU A 499 14.74 19.19 -19.35
C LEU A 499 15.53 19.87 -18.23
N ARG A 500 16.43 19.17 -17.54
CA ARG A 500 17.32 19.78 -16.53
C ARG A 500 18.33 20.75 -17.15
N VAL A 501 18.88 20.42 -18.32
CA VAL A 501 19.78 21.33 -19.06
C VAL A 501 19.03 22.57 -19.52
N GLU A 502 17.82 22.40 -20.09
CA GLU A 502 16.98 23.52 -20.51
C GLU A 502 16.57 24.42 -19.33
N LEU A 503 16.24 23.83 -18.18
CA LEU A 503 15.93 24.56 -16.95
C LEU A 503 17.14 25.35 -16.42
N ASN A 504 18.34 24.76 -16.48
CA ASN A 504 19.57 25.46 -16.09
C ASN A 504 19.88 26.62 -17.05
N VAL A 505 19.75 26.42 -18.36
CA VAL A 505 19.93 27.48 -19.36
C VAL A 505 18.89 28.60 -19.19
N ALA A 506 17.64 28.27 -18.87
CA ALA A 506 16.61 29.26 -18.56
C ALA A 506 16.95 30.02 -17.27
N SER A 507 17.42 29.33 -16.23
CA SER A 507 17.82 29.94 -14.95
C SER A 507 19.02 30.88 -15.12
N GLU A 508 20.02 30.51 -15.93
CA GLU A 508 21.14 31.39 -16.28
C GLU A 508 20.66 32.63 -17.05
N LYS A 509 19.74 32.48 -18.01
CA LYS A 509 19.13 33.62 -18.72
C LYS A 509 18.37 34.56 -17.78
N TYR A 510 17.64 34.03 -16.79
CA TYR A 510 16.97 34.86 -15.79
C TYR A 510 17.96 35.57 -14.87
N LEU A 511 19.08 34.93 -14.53
CA LEU A 511 20.15 35.54 -13.75
C LEU A 511 20.83 36.68 -14.51
N ASP A 512 21.10 36.49 -15.81
CA ASP A 512 21.69 37.51 -16.66
C ASP A 512 20.71 38.68 -16.90
N LEU A 513 19.42 38.39 -17.11
CA LEU A 513 18.39 39.43 -17.22
C LEU A 513 18.22 40.21 -15.90
N ALA A 514 18.36 39.55 -14.75
CA ALA A 514 18.34 40.22 -13.44
C ALA A 514 19.57 41.12 -13.24
N LYS A 515 20.76 40.70 -13.72
CA LYS A 515 21.96 41.53 -13.74
C LYS A 515 21.79 42.74 -14.66
N GLU A 516 21.28 42.55 -15.88
CA GLU A 516 21.02 43.65 -16.81
C GLU A 516 19.98 44.64 -16.27
N LEU A 517 18.93 44.14 -15.60
CA LEU A 517 17.93 44.98 -14.93
C LEU A 517 18.55 45.79 -13.79
N GLN A 518 19.41 45.17 -12.99
CA GLN A 518 20.11 45.82 -11.88
C GLN A 518 21.10 46.87 -12.39
N GLU A 519 21.82 46.58 -13.47
CA GLU A 519 22.77 47.49 -14.11
C GLU A 519 22.06 48.67 -14.79
N SER A 520 20.89 48.43 -15.39
CA SER A 520 20.01 49.49 -15.90
C SER A 520 19.43 50.35 -14.78
N LYS A 521 19.07 49.74 -13.64
CA LYS A 521 18.60 50.45 -12.45
C LYS A 521 19.70 51.37 -11.93
N ASN A 522 20.91 50.86 -11.74
CA ASN A 522 22.07 51.62 -11.27
C ASN A 522 22.40 52.81 -12.18
N LYS A 523 22.38 52.62 -13.51
CA LYS A 523 22.54 53.72 -14.48
C LYS A 523 21.41 54.76 -14.40
N LEU A 524 20.19 54.36 -14.05
CA LEU A 524 19.10 55.29 -13.84
C LEU A 524 19.30 56.07 -12.54
N THR A 525 19.75 55.43 -11.46
CA THR A 525 20.06 56.10 -10.20
C THR A 525 21.20 57.10 -10.35
N GLU A 526 22.25 56.74 -11.10
CA GLU A 526 23.37 57.62 -11.45
C GLU A 526 22.92 58.82 -12.29
N LYS A 527 22.03 58.62 -13.28
CA LYS A 527 21.45 59.74 -14.03
C LYS A 527 20.54 60.61 -13.18
N VAL A 528 19.80 60.04 -12.24
CA VAL A 528 18.95 60.79 -11.31
C VAL A 528 19.82 61.63 -10.38
N SER A 529 20.93 61.11 -9.87
CA SER A 529 21.87 61.88 -9.04
C SER A 529 22.59 62.97 -9.85
N GLU A 530 22.99 62.70 -11.10
CA GLU A 530 23.53 63.71 -12.01
C GLU A 530 22.53 64.84 -12.29
N HIS A 531 21.26 64.50 -12.54
CA HIS A 531 20.20 65.50 -12.74
C HIS A 531 19.88 66.27 -11.46
N MET A 532 19.91 65.63 -10.29
CA MET A 532 19.79 66.29 -8.99
C MET A 532 20.94 67.27 -8.77
N PHE A 533 22.18 66.86 -9.04
CA PHE A 533 23.36 67.71 -8.90
C PHE A 533 23.34 68.88 -9.90
N ALA A 534 22.84 68.66 -11.11
CA ALA A 534 22.64 69.72 -12.10
C ALA A 534 21.51 70.69 -11.71
N LEU A 535 20.44 70.21 -11.08
CA LEU A 535 19.37 71.03 -10.52
C LEU A 535 19.83 71.84 -9.32
N GLU A 536 20.66 71.26 -8.46
CA GLU A 536 21.26 71.93 -7.30
C GLU A 536 22.28 72.98 -7.75
N GLY A 537 23.09 72.67 -8.76
CA GLY A 537 23.97 73.61 -9.46
C GLY A 537 23.23 74.71 -10.25
N ALA A 538 22.01 74.45 -10.73
CA ALA A 538 21.16 75.46 -11.35
C ALA A 538 20.48 76.33 -10.29
N ALA A 539 20.07 75.76 -9.15
CA ALA A 539 19.48 76.48 -8.02
C ALA A 539 20.49 77.42 -7.35
N THR A 540 21.76 77.02 -7.23
CA THR A 540 22.84 77.90 -6.75
C THR A 540 23.12 79.03 -7.72
N LYS A 541 23.16 78.77 -9.03
CA LYS A 541 23.28 79.83 -10.06
C LYS A 541 22.07 80.76 -10.11
N LEU A 542 20.87 80.26 -9.83
CA LEU A 542 19.66 81.07 -9.71
C LEU A 542 19.79 82.02 -8.50
N LYS A 543 20.24 81.49 -7.36
CA LYS A 543 20.48 82.25 -6.12
C LYS A 543 21.58 83.31 -6.28
N GLU A 544 22.67 82.98 -6.98
CA GLU A 544 23.72 83.93 -7.37
C GLU A 544 23.19 85.00 -8.35
N SER A 545 22.30 84.64 -9.27
CA SER A 545 21.69 85.59 -10.21
C SER A 545 20.66 86.53 -9.55
N GLU A 546 19.97 86.05 -8.51
CA GLU A 546 19.09 86.84 -7.65
C GLU A 546 19.90 87.78 -6.74
N GLU A 547 21.04 87.34 -6.20
CA GLU A 547 21.99 88.19 -5.46
C GLU A 547 22.64 89.24 -6.37
N LEU A 548 23.00 88.89 -7.61
CA LEU A 548 23.49 89.84 -8.63
C LEU A 548 22.40 90.83 -9.06
N TRP A 549 21.12 90.44 -9.11
CA TRP A 549 20.01 91.35 -9.36
C TRP A 549 19.72 92.27 -8.16
N ALA A 550 19.92 91.79 -6.93
CA ALA A 550 19.81 92.60 -5.71
C ALA A 550 20.96 93.61 -5.57
N GLU A 551 22.16 93.27 -6.06
CA GLU A 551 23.32 94.17 -6.09
C GLU A 551 23.23 95.21 -7.23
N LYS A 552 22.65 94.83 -8.38
CA LYS A 552 22.40 95.74 -9.52
C LYS A 552 21.25 96.73 -9.29
N LEU A 553 20.45 96.55 -8.24
CA LEU A 553 19.37 97.47 -7.85
C LEU A 553 19.84 98.60 -6.89
N LYS A 554 21.10 98.58 -6.42
CA LYS A 554 21.66 99.60 -5.49
C LYS A 554 22.67 100.57 -6.11
N LEU A 555 23.05 100.38 -7.37
CA LEU A 555 24.00 101.25 -8.07
C LEU A 555 23.51 101.53 -9.49
N SER A 556 22.95 102.73 -9.70
CA SER A 556 23.30 103.64 -10.81
C SER A 556 22.13 104.55 -11.21
N ASP A 557 21.92 105.59 -10.40
CA ASP A 557 21.29 106.85 -10.81
C ASP A 557 22.43 107.87 -11.04
N SER A 558 23.08 107.91 -12.21
CA SER A 558 23.87 109.09 -12.66
C SER A 558 24.25 109.08 -14.16
N GLN A 559 24.10 110.25 -14.80
CA GLN A 559 24.87 110.79 -15.94
C GLN A 559 24.44 110.53 -17.41
N ALA A 560 23.59 111.44 -17.91
CA ALA A 560 23.91 112.53 -18.85
C ALA A 560 24.69 112.31 -20.19
N THR A 561 23.94 112.47 -21.30
CA THR A 561 24.11 113.43 -22.43
C THR A 561 24.98 113.17 -23.70
N ARG A 562 24.40 113.67 -24.84
CA ARG A 562 24.96 114.11 -26.16
C ARG A 562 25.07 112.99 -27.24
N LYS A 563 24.55 113.10 -28.47
CA LYS A 563 24.55 114.19 -29.48
C LYS A 563 23.47 114.00 -30.59
N ASN A 564 22.89 115.12 -31.07
CA ASN A 564 22.52 115.53 -32.45
C ASN A 564 22.75 114.56 -33.63
N SER A 565 22.14 114.71 -34.82
CA SER A 565 20.91 115.31 -35.37
C SER A 565 21.06 115.19 -36.91
N GLU A 566 19.98 114.84 -37.60
CA GLU A 566 19.65 115.25 -38.99
C GLU A 566 20.50 114.77 -40.19
N ALA A 567 19.88 113.93 -41.01
CA ALA A 567 19.80 114.12 -42.46
C ALA A 567 18.55 113.40 -42.98
N GLU A 568 17.41 114.07 -42.84
CA GLU A 568 16.15 113.70 -43.46
C GLU A 568 16.23 113.97 -44.99
N GLU A 569 15.45 113.20 -45.75
CA GLU A 569 14.98 113.55 -47.10
C GLU A 569 15.82 113.19 -48.34
N LEU A 570 16.24 111.93 -48.49
CA LEU A 570 16.45 111.35 -49.83
C LEU A 570 15.96 109.88 -50.00
N GLY A 571 15.05 109.41 -49.14
CA GLY A 571 14.49 108.04 -49.20
C GLY A 571 13.00 107.93 -49.57
N LYS A 572 12.23 109.02 -49.48
CA LYS A 572 10.76 109.05 -49.65
C LYS A 572 10.27 108.76 -51.09
N THR A 573 11.17 108.48 -52.04
CA THR A 573 10.84 108.10 -53.42
C THR A 573 11.12 106.63 -53.75
N ILE A 574 11.79 105.86 -52.88
CA ILE A 574 12.09 104.44 -53.10
C ILE A 574 11.10 103.53 -52.33
N GLU A 575 10.49 103.99 -51.22
CA GLU A 575 9.50 103.21 -50.46
C GLU A 575 8.20 102.92 -51.24
N ARG A 576 7.86 103.75 -52.24
CA ARG A 576 6.60 103.65 -52.99
C ARG A 576 6.56 102.46 -53.96
N LEU A 577 7.73 101.96 -54.39
CA LEU A 577 7.84 100.78 -55.25
C LEU A 577 8.13 99.48 -54.45
N LYS A 578 8.44 99.59 -53.15
CA LYS A 578 8.57 98.44 -52.24
C LYS A 578 7.22 97.96 -51.69
N SER A 579 6.25 98.86 -51.54
CA SER A 579 4.89 98.52 -51.06
C SER A 579 4.09 97.69 -52.07
N GLU A 580 4.28 97.87 -53.37
CA GLU A 580 3.57 97.08 -54.41
C GLU A 580 4.12 95.66 -54.61
N VAL A 581 5.41 95.42 -54.29
CA VAL A 581 5.99 94.07 -54.30
C VAL A 581 5.64 93.32 -53.01
N LYS A 582 5.50 94.02 -51.87
CA LYS A 582 5.16 93.41 -50.57
C LYS A 582 3.74 92.83 -50.54
N GLU A 583 2.79 93.45 -51.23
CA GLU A 583 1.39 93.02 -51.25
C GLU A 583 1.17 91.75 -52.10
N LYS A 584 1.95 91.54 -53.18
CA LYS A 584 1.93 90.28 -53.95
C LYS A 584 2.82 89.16 -53.39
N THR A 585 3.78 89.49 -52.52
CA THR A 585 4.62 88.48 -51.84
C THR A 585 3.86 87.85 -50.66
N ASN A 586 3.04 88.63 -49.95
CA ASN A 586 2.23 88.13 -48.84
C ASN A 586 1.07 87.22 -49.31
N ALA A 587 0.46 87.48 -50.47
CA ALA A 587 -0.57 86.59 -51.02
C ALA A 587 -0.02 85.23 -51.53
N LEU A 588 1.29 85.13 -51.80
CA LEU A 588 1.98 83.86 -52.11
C LEU A 588 2.50 83.15 -50.85
N GLN A 589 2.75 83.90 -49.76
CA GLN A 589 3.12 83.36 -48.45
C GLN A 589 1.92 82.68 -47.77
N ASP A 590 0.74 83.31 -47.78
CA ASP A 590 -0.48 82.75 -47.18
C ASP A 590 -0.92 81.46 -47.93
N SER A 591 -0.73 81.42 -49.25
CA SER A 591 -1.00 80.21 -50.06
C SER A 591 0.08 79.13 -49.91
N ALA A 592 1.31 79.49 -49.53
CA ALA A 592 2.36 78.52 -49.21
C ALA A 592 2.13 77.89 -47.83
N GLU A 593 1.75 78.68 -46.83
CA GLU A 593 1.41 78.22 -45.47
C GLU A 593 0.14 77.35 -45.45
N GLU A 594 -0.86 77.67 -46.29
CA GLU A 594 -2.05 76.80 -46.48
C GLU A 594 -1.70 75.47 -47.18
N ASN A 595 -0.80 75.49 -48.17
CA ASN A 595 -0.29 74.26 -48.80
C ASN A 595 0.62 73.44 -47.87
N GLU A 596 1.36 74.07 -46.96
CA GLU A 596 2.18 73.39 -45.95
C GLU A 596 1.32 72.75 -44.86
N SER A 597 0.25 73.44 -44.43
CA SER A 597 -0.77 72.89 -43.54
C SER A 597 -1.49 71.68 -44.16
N LEU A 598 -1.92 71.78 -45.42
CA LEU A 598 -2.53 70.66 -46.15
C LEU A 598 -1.55 69.51 -46.41
N ARG A 599 -0.25 69.78 -46.58
CA ARG A 599 0.79 68.75 -46.66
C ARG A 599 1.00 68.04 -45.33
N HIS A 600 1.03 68.77 -44.22
CA HIS A 600 1.11 68.17 -42.89
C HIS A 600 -0.14 67.35 -42.55
N GLU A 601 -1.32 67.79 -42.99
CA GLU A 601 -2.56 67.03 -42.81
C GLU A 601 -2.58 65.76 -43.68
N LEU A 602 -2.11 65.85 -44.93
CA LEU A 602 -1.90 64.68 -45.80
C LEU A 602 -0.84 63.72 -45.25
N GLU A 603 0.25 64.21 -44.66
CA GLU A 603 1.30 63.39 -44.06
C GLU A 603 0.84 62.73 -42.77
N LYS A 604 0.01 63.42 -41.97
CA LYS A 604 -0.66 62.85 -40.80
C LYS A 604 -1.66 61.76 -41.19
N LEU A 605 -2.42 61.95 -42.26
CA LEU A 605 -3.31 60.93 -42.82
C LEU A 605 -2.53 59.76 -43.43
N ALA A 606 -1.39 60.00 -44.06
CA ALA A 606 -0.51 58.96 -44.59
C ALA A 606 0.12 58.11 -43.47
N LEU A 607 0.52 58.73 -42.37
CA LEU A 607 1.00 58.03 -41.17
C LEU A 607 -0.11 57.23 -40.51
N ALA A 608 -1.31 57.80 -40.36
CA ALA A 608 -2.47 57.08 -39.82
C ALA A 608 -2.86 55.87 -40.69
N ASN A 609 -2.83 56.00 -42.01
CA ASN A 609 -3.06 54.87 -42.92
C ASN A 609 -1.96 53.81 -42.80
N LYS A 610 -0.70 54.22 -42.66
CA LYS A 610 0.43 53.28 -42.48
C LYS A 610 0.33 52.52 -41.16
N ASP A 611 -0.15 53.15 -40.11
CA ASP A 611 -0.36 52.51 -38.81
C ASP A 611 -1.59 51.59 -38.85
N PHE A 612 -2.67 51.99 -39.50
CA PHE A 612 -3.83 51.11 -39.75
C PHE A 612 -3.44 49.89 -40.61
N GLU A 613 -2.58 50.07 -41.60
CA GLU A 613 -2.09 48.98 -42.45
C GLU A 613 -1.17 48.02 -41.68
N LYS A 614 -0.38 48.52 -40.73
CA LYS A 614 0.37 47.66 -39.78
C LYS A 614 -0.56 46.90 -38.84
N GLU A 615 -1.59 47.56 -38.32
CA GLU A 615 -2.55 46.95 -37.41
C GLU A 615 -3.33 45.83 -38.12
N LEU A 616 -3.76 46.09 -39.36
CA LEU A 616 -4.36 45.09 -40.23
C LEU A 616 -3.38 43.93 -40.55
N GLN A 617 -2.10 44.24 -40.81
CA GLN A 617 -1.08 43.20 -41.02
C GLN A 617 -0.85 42.36 -39.76
N THR A 618 -0.82 42.98 -38.57
CA THR A 618 -0.71 42.24 -37.32
C THR A 618 -1.92 41.35 -37.11
N GLU A 619 -3.14 41.84 -37.32
CA GLU A 619 -4.36 41.04 -37.15
C GLU A 619 -4.43 39.87 -38.15
N VAL A 620 -4.02 40.10 -39.41
CA VAL A 620 -3.90 39.03 -40.41
C VAL A 620 -2.85 37.98 -40.00
N VAL A 621 -1.72 38.39 -39.42
CA VAL A 621 -0.70 37.47 -38.91
C VAL A 621 -1.23 36.71 -37.69
N THR A 622 -1.89 37.36 -36.74
CA THR A 622 -2.46 36.70 -35.55
C THR A 622 -3.53 35.68 -35.96
N LEU A 623 -4.44 36.06 -36.86
CA LEU A 623 -5.44 35.15 -37.41
C LEU A 623 -4.80 33.99 -38.18
N ALA A 624 -3.77 34.24 -39.01
CA ALA A 624 -3.04 33.18 -39.69
C ALA A 624 -2.37 32.21 -38.70
N THR A 625 -1.85 32.72 -37.59
CA THR A 625 -1.19 31.93 -36.54
C THR A 625 -2.20 31.08 -35.77
N SER A 626 -3.36 31.64 -35.40
CA SER A 626 -4.45 30.87 -34.79
C SER A 626 -5.03 29.81 -35.73
N LEU A 627 -5.17 30.13 -37.02
CA LEU A 627 -5.65 29.18 -38.03
C LEU A 627 -4.63 28.05 -38.28
N GLN A 628 -3.33 28.34 -38.17
CA GLN A 628 -2.27 27.34 -38.24
C GLN A 628 -2.28 26.43 -37.01
N SER A 629 -2.44 26.98 -35.80
CA SER A 629 -2.60 26.20 -34.56
C SER A 629 -3.77 25.22 -34.64
N VAL A 630 -4.94 25.68 -35.13
CA VAL A 630 -6.11 24.81 -35.34
C VAL A 630 -5.84 23.74 -36.41
N ARG A 631 -5.06 24.04 -37.45
CA ARG A 631 -4.66 23.03 -38.45
C ARG A 631 -3.73 21.97 -37.85
N ASP A 632 -2.80 22.37 -36.99
CA ASP A 632 -1.86 21.47 -36.34
C ASP A 632 -2.58 20.58 -35.30
N GLU A 633 -3.53 21.13 -34.56
CA GLU A 633 -4.40 20.38 -33.65
C GLU A 633 -5.27 19.36 -34.40
N ASN A 634 -5.86 19.76 -35.54
CA ASN A 634 -6.63 18.85 -36.38
C ASN A 634 -5.74 17.76 -37.01
N ALA A 635 -4.49 18.08 -37.38
CA ALA A 635 -3.53 17.08 -37.83
C ALA A 635 -3.17 16.07 -36.72
N SER A 636 -2.98 16.54 -35.49
CA SER A 636 -2.77 15.70 -34.31
C SER A 636 -3.96 14.76 -34.07
N GLN A 637 -5.18 15.28 -34.09
CA GLN A 637 -6.40 14.47 -33.96
C GLN A 637 -6.55 13.43 -35.09
N GLN A 638 -6.18 13.78 -36.34
CA GLN A 638 -6.15 12.81 -37.44
C GLN A 638 -5.12 11.70 -37.20
N THR A 639 -3.94 12.01 -36.66
CA THR A 639 -2.95 10.97 -36.31
C THR A 639 -3.45 10.06 -35.20
N GLU A 640 -4.14 10.60 -34.19
CA GLU A 640 -4.75 9.81 -33.12
C GLU A 640 -5.85 8.88 -33.65
N ILE A 641 -6.72 9.38 -34.54
CA ILE A 641 -7.73 8.57 -35.23
C ILE A 641 -7.07 7.44 -36.03
N THR A 642 -5.95 7.70 -36.73
CA THR A 642 -5.24 6.64 -37.45
C THR A 642 -4.64 5.58 -36.53
N ASN A 643 -4.10 5.98 -35.36
CA ASN A 643 -3.57 5.07 -34.37
C ASN A 643 -4.67 4.20 -33.74
N LEU A 644 -5.82 4.81 -33.40
CA LEU A 644 -6.98 4.08 -32.89
C LEU A 644 -7.55 3.10 -33.92
N ARG A 645 -7.62 3.49 -35.20
CA ARG A 645 -8.02 2.58 -36.29
C ARG A 645 -7.07 1.40 -36.44
N LYS A 646 -5.76 1.64 -36.36
CA LYS A 646 -4.76 0.58 -36.40
C LYS A 646 -4.94 -0.38 -35.21
N ARG A 647 -5.14 0.16 -34.00
CA ARG A 647 -5.38 -0.66 -32.81
C ARG A 647 -6.64 -1.52 -32.91
N ILE A 648 -7.72 -0.97 -33.49
CA ILE A 648 -8.95 -1.74 -33.74
C ILE A 648 -8.68 -2.87 -34.74
N SER A 649 -7.91 -2.61 -35.80
CA SER A 649 -7.52 -3.65 -36.77
C SER A 649 -6.69 -4.76 -36.12
N ASP A 650 -5.66 -4.40 -35.35
CA ASP A 650 -4.80 -5.38 -34.67
C ASP A 650 -5.63 -6.27 -33.72
N LEU A 651 -6.58 -5.68 -32.99
CA LEU A 651 -7.48 -6.42 -32.10
C LEU A 651 -8.46 -7.33 -32.86
N GLN A 652 -8.89 -6.95 -34.07
CA GLN A 652 -9.72 -7.79 -34.93
C GLN A 652 -8.94 -8.99 -35.47
N ASP A 653 -7.66 -8.80 -35.82
CA ASP A 653 -6.78 -9.88 -36.26
C ASP A 653 -6.49 -10.87 -35.11
N ASP A 654 -6.24 -10.36 -33.90
CA ASP A 654 -6.06 -11.19 -32.70
C ASP A 654 -7.34 -12.00 -32.39
N LEU A 655 -8.52 -11.40 -32.52
CA LEU A 655 -9.81 -12.08 -32.34
C LEU A 655 -9.99 -13.22 -33.35
N HIS A 656 -9.72 -12.97 -34.63
CA HIS A 656 -9.79 -14.00 -35.66
C HIS A 656 -8.80 -15.14 -35.44
N LYS A 657 -7.60 -14.82 -34.95
CA LYS A 657 -6.60 -15.84 -34.60
C LYS A 657 -7.08 -16.73 -33.46
N ILE A 658 -7.64 -16.15 -32.39
CA ILE A 658 -8.20 -16.88 -31.25
C ILE A 658 -9.39 -17.76 -31.70
N GLU A 659 -10.26 -17.25 -32.58
CA GLU A 659 -11.36 -18.03 -33.14
C GLU A 659 -10.87 -19.22 -33.96
N SER A 660 -9.83 -19.04 -34.78
CA SER A 660 -9.20 -20.12 -35.54
C SER A 660 -8.57 -21.18 -34.64
N GLU A 661 -7.81 -20.77 -33.62
CA GLU A 661 -7.17 -21.68 -32.66
C GLU A 661 -8.22 -22.47 -31.85
N ARG A 662 -9.33 -21.83 -31.47
CA ARG A 662 -10.46 -22.49 -30.80
C ARG A 662 -11.10 -23.56 -31.69
N ASP A 663 -11.31 -23.26 -32.97
CA ASP A 663 -11.96 -24.18 -33.90
C ASP A 663 -11.03 -25.37 -34.25
N GLU A 664 -9.71 -25.15 -34.32
CA GLU A 664 -8.69 -26.21 -34.41
C GLU A 664 -8.65 -27.09 -33.13
N ALA A 665 -8.72 -26.50 -31.94
CA ALA A 665 -8.80 -27.26 -30.69
C ALA A 665 -10.08 -28.10 -30.60
N LEU A 666 -11.22 -27.56 -31.06
CA LEU A 666 -12.50 -28.26 -31.06
C LEU A 666 -12.53 -29.44 -32.04
N THR A 667 -11.91 -29.28 -33.21
CA THR A 667 -11.80 -30.38 -34.20
C THR A 667 -10.87 -31.48 -33.70
N THR A 668 -9.75 -31.11 -33.07
CA THR A 668 -8.80 -32.06 -32.46
C THR A 668 -9.46 -32.86 -31.33
N ALA A 669 -10.19 -32.19 -30.43
CA ALA A 669 -10.92 -32.83 -29.34
C ALA A 669 -12.03 -33.78 -29.82
N LYS A 670 -12.71 -33.45 -30.93
CA LYS A 670 -13.69 -34.35 -31.55
C LYS A 670 -13.02 -35.59 -32.17
N SER A 671 -11.87 -35.43 -32.83
CA SER A 671 -11.13 -36.56 -33.38
C SER A 671 -10.58 -37.49 -32.31
N THR A 672 -10.05 -36.96 -31.20
CA THR A 672 -9.55 -37.79 -30.09
C THR A 672 -10.68 -38.52 -29.37
N SER A 673 -11.83 -37.87 -29.14
CA SER A 673 -13.02 -38.54 -28.60
C SER A 673 -13.49 -39.71 -29.47
N GLY A 674 -13.49 -39.56 -30.80
CA GLY A 674 -13.88 -40.64 -31.71
C GLY A 674 -12.89 -41.82 -31.70
N ILE A 675 -11.59 -41.54 -31.54
CA ILE A 675 -10.56 -42.57 -31.40
C ILE A 675 -10.75 -43.33 -30.08
N PHE A 676 -10.95 -42.63 -28.96
CA PHE A 676 -11.19 -43.26 -27.66
C PHE A 676 -12.47 -44.09 -27.62
N GLU A 677 -13.55 -43.64 -28.27
CA GLU A 677 -14.77 -44.45 -28.40
C GLU A 677 -14.49 -45.75 -29.15
N SER A 678 -13.75 -45.68 -30.27
CA SER A 678 -13.37 -46.87 -31.03
C SER A 678 -12.46 -47.82 -30.25
N GLU A 679 -11.50 -47.30 -29.48
CA GLU A 679 -10.59 -48.08 -28.65
C GLU A 679 -11.32 -48.78 -27.50
N VAL A 680 -12.25 -48.08 -26.83
CA VAL A 680 -13.09 -48.67 -25.77
C VAL A 680 -13.97 -49.79 -26.33
N GLU A 681 -14.46 -49.65 -27.55
CA GLU A 681 -15.29 -50.65 -28.21
C GLU A 681 -14.47 -51.90 -28.61
N THR A 682 -13.24 -51.70 -29.10
CA THR A 682 -12.29 -52.82 -29.33
C THR A 682 -11.85 -53.50 -28.03
N LEU A 683 -11.53 -52.75 -26.98
CA LEU A 683 -11.12 -53.32 -25.69
C LEU A 683 -12.24 -54.12 -25.04
N ARG A 684 -13.50 -53.71 -25.21
CA ARG A 684 -14.66 -54.50 -24.74
C ARG A 684 -14.82 -55.81 -25.52
N ALA A 685 -14.55 -55.80 -26.83
CA ALA A 685 -14.58 -57.02 -27.64
C ALA A 685 -13.44 -57.98 -27.25
N ASP A 686 -12.24 -57.45 -27.04
CA ASP A 686 -11.06 -58.25 -26.65
C ASP A 686 -11.22 -58.82 -25.25
N LEU A 687 -11.71 -58.05 -24.28
CA LEU A 687 -11.98 -58.51 -22.91
C LEU A 687 -13.00 -59.65 -22.87
N LYS A 688 -14.02 -59.59 -23.75
CA LYS A 688 -15.00 -60.65 -23.88
C LYS A 688 -14.38 -61.93 -24.44
N SER A 689 -13.54 -61.82 -25.48
CA SER A 689 -12.85 -62.98 -26.05
C SER A 689 -11.82 -63.59 -25.08
N GLN A 690 -11.13 -62.77 -24.30
CA GLN A 690 -10.15 -63.20 -23.30
C GLN A 690 -10.82 -63.87 -22.09
N LYS A 691 -12.03 -63.43 -21.72
CA LYS A 691 -12.83 -64.10 -20.70
C LYS A 691 -13.28 -65.49 -21.14
N GLU A 692 -13.78 -65.62 -22.38
CA GLU A 692 -14.19 -66.91 -22.94
C GLU A 692 -12.97 -67.87 -23.10
N SER A 693 -11.79 -67.33 -23.45
CA SER A 693 -10.55 -68.10 -23.51
C SER A 693 -10.01 -68.51 -22.15
N SER A 694 -10.12 -67.66 -21.12
CA SER A 694 -9.63 -67.98 -19.77
C SER A 694 -10.53 -68.99 -19.06
N GLU A 695 -11.85 -68.96 -19.29
CA GLU A 695 -12.77 -70.00 -18.80
C GLU A 695 -12.47 -71.38 -19.43
N ALA A 696 -12.11 -71.43 -20.72
CA ALA A 696 -11.66 -72.66 -21.37
C ALA A 696 -10.29 -73.15 -20.83
N HIS A 697 -9.37 -72.22 -20.58
CA HIS A 697 -8.04 -72.54 -20.05
C HIS A 697 -8.09 -73.03 -18.59
N ILE A 698 -8.99 -72.49 -17.76
CA ILE A 698 -9.25 -72.98 -16.40
C ILE A 698 -9.74 -74.43 -16.42
N GLY A 699 -10.62 -74.79 -17.36
CA GLY A 699 -11.08 -76.18 -17.51
C GLY A 699 -9.98 -77.17 -17.91
N VAL A 700 -9.00 -76.71 -18.71
CA VAL A 700 -7.80 -77.51 -19.05
C VAL A 700 -6.85 -77.60 -17.87
N LEU A 701 -6.59 -76.49 -17.17
CA LEU A 701 -5.73 -76.45 -15.99
C LEU A 701 -6.28 -77.27 -14.83
N GLU A 702 -7.60 -77.36 -14.66
CA GLU A 702 -8.21 -78.25 -13.65
C GLU A 702 -8.04 -79.73 -14.00
N ALA A 703 -8.02 -80.09 -15.29
CA ALA A 703 -7.73 -81.44 -15.74
C ALA A 703 -6.23 -81.78 -15.60
N GLU A 704 -5.35 -80.87 -15.99
CA GLU A 704 -3.89 -81.00 -15.83
C GLU A 704 -3.48 -81.03 -14.37
N LYS A 705 -4.08 -80.20 -13.51
CA LYS A 705 -3.87 -80.23 -12.06
C LYS A 705 -4.17 -81.62 -11.48
N LYS A 706 -5.21 -82.28 -11.97
CA LYS A 706 -5.60 -83.63 -11.50
C LYS A 706 -4.57 -84.70 -11.90
N VAL A 707 -3.98 -84.57 -13.08
CA VAL A 707 -2.90 -85.45 -13.57
C VAL A 707 -1.59 -85.16 -12.83
N ILE A 708 -1.25 -83.89 -12.63
CA ILE A 708 -0.08 -83.45 -11.87
C ILE A 708 -0.19 -83.84 -10.40
N GLU A 709 -1.38 -83.84 -9.79
CA GLU A 709 -1.57 -84.31 -8.41
C GLU A 709 -1.30 -85.82 -8.25
N GLU A 710 -1.57 -86.62 -9.28
CA GLU A 710 -1.22 -88.04 -9.32
C GLU A 710 0.28 -88.25 -9.57
N GLU A 711 0.88 -87.42 -10.42
CA GLU A 711 2.31 -87.46 -10.73
C GLU A 711 3.19 -86.92 -9.58
N VAL A 712 2.74 -85.89 -8.87
CA VAL A 712 3.34 -85.38 -7.63
C VAL A 712 3.24 -86.42 -6.51
N ARG A 713 2.15 -87.19 -6.43
CA ARG A 713 2.04 -88.30 -5.45
C ARG A 713 3.09 -89.38 -5.72
N PHE A 714 3.33 -89.69 -6.99
CA PHE A 714 4.34 -90.65 -7.43
C PHE A 714 5.78 -90.12 -7.26
N LEU A 715 6.03 -88.86 -7.63
CA LEU A 715 7.33 -88.21 -7.46
C LEU A 715 7.65 -87.95 -5.98
N LYS A 716 6.67 -87.68 -5.12
CA LYS A 716 6.87 -87.53 -3.67
C LYS A 716 7.36 -88.84 -3.03
N SER A 717 6.86 -89.98 -3.50
CA SER A 717 7.36 -91.30 -3.11
C SER A 717 8.80 -91.57 -3.59
N GLN A 718 9.21 -91.01 -4.73
CA GLN A 718 10.61 -91.07 -5.20
C GLN A 718 11.53 -90.03 -4.53
N VAL A 719 11.03 -88.84 -4.19
CA VAL A 719 11.77 -87.76 -3.52
C VAL A 719 11.99 -88.09 -2.05
N GLU A 720 11.07 -88.79 -1.39
CA GLU A 720 11.31 -89.33 -0.03
C GLU A 720 12.46 -90.34 0.00
N ALA A 721 12.66 -91.11 -1.09
CA ALA A 721 13.83 -91.98 -1.24
C ALA A 721 15.13 -91.21 -1.59
N ALA A 722 15.04 -90.07 -2.30
CA ALA A 722 16.19 -89.25 -2.67
C ALA A 722 16.60 -88.19 -1.61
N ASN A 723 15.68 -87.80 -0.71
CA ASN A 723 15.92 -86.82 0.35
C ASN A 723 16.85 -87.33 1.45
N GLU A 724 16.93 -88.65 1.64
CA GLU A 724 17.87 -89.26 2.58
C GLU A 724 19.33 -89.10 2.08
N ASP A 725 19.54 -89.10 0.76
CA ASP A 725 20.86 -88.96 0.13
C ASP A 725 21.27 -87.48 -0.11
N SER A 726 20.33 -86.53 -0.17
CA SER A 726 20.61 -85.14 -0.53
C SER A 726 20.83 -84.18 0.66
N LYS A 727 20.69 -84.66 1.90
CA LYS A 727 20.83 -83.87 3.14
C LYS A 727 22.25 -83.33 3.37
N GLU A 728 23.28 -84.09 3.01
CA GLU A 728 24.69 -83.65 3.14
C GLU A 728 25.08 -82.52 2.15
N VAL A 729 24.48 -82.50 0.96
CA VAL A 729 24.83 -81.51 -0.09
C VAL A 729 24.22 -80.14 0.21
N VAL A 730 23.04 -80.11 0.83
CA VAL A 730 22.33 -78.86 1.18
C VAL A 730 22.98 -78.15 2.36
N GLU A 731 23.50 -78.87 3.36
CA GLU A 731 24.21 -78.25 4.50
C GLU A 731 25.49 -77.51 4.05
N GLU A 732 26.23 -78.07 3.08
CA GLU A 732 27.45 -77.43 2.52
C GLU A 732 27.12 -76.19 1.67
N ALA A 733 26.01 -76.20 0.92
CA ALA A 733 25.55 -75.04 0.15
C ALA A 733 25.05 -73.89 1.04
N THR A 734 24.37 -74.23 2.14
CA THR A 734 23.86 -73.25 3.10
C THR A 734 25.00 -72.53 3.83
N LYS A 735 26.10 -73.24 4.11
CA LYS A 735 27.32 -72.67 4.72
C LYS A 735 28.03 -71.65 3.80
N LYS A 736 28.03 -71.88 2.48
CA LYS A 736 28.60 -70.94 1.49
C LYS A 736 27.75 -69.68 1.31
N LEU A 737 26.42 -69.81 1.34
CA LEU A 737 25.50 -68.67 1.27
C LEU A 737 25.61 -67.76 2.50
N LEU A 738 25.76 -68.34 3.69
CA LEU A 738 26.00 -67.59 4.93
C LEU A 738 27.31 -66.79 4.88
N GLN A 739 28.39 -67.37 4.34
CA GLN A 739 29.66 -66.64 4.14
C GLN A 739 29.53 -65.48 3.14
N GLN A 740 28.74 -65.64 2.07
CA GLN A 740 28.48 -64.55 1.12
C GLN A 740 27.65 -63.42 1.75
N MET A 741 26.61 -63.75 2.52
CA MET A 741 25.81 -62.75 3.23
C MET A 741 26.64 -61.92 4.23
N GLU A 742 27.56 -62.55 4.97
CA GLU A 742 28.46 -61.83 5.87
C GLU A 742 29.40 -60.88 5.12
N SER A 743 29.84 -61.26 3.92
CA SER A 743 30.67 -60.39 3.07
C SER A 743 29.91 -59.15 2.57
N PHE A 744 28.63 -59.32 2.19
CA PHE A 744 27.77 -58.19 1.80
C PHE A 744 27.43 -57.28 2.98
N LYS A 745 27.21 -57.85 4.17
CA LYS A 745 26.95 -57.06 5.38
C LYS A 745 28.12 -56.15 5.74
N ARG A 746 29.36 -56.66 5.65
CA ARG A 746 30.58 -55.85 5.83
C ARG A 746 30.77 -54.77 4.76
N HIS A 747 30.27 -54.99 3.55
CA HIS A 747 30.31 -53.97 2.50
C HIS A 747 29.28 -52.85 2.74
N ASN A 748 28.06 -53.20 3.18
CA ASN A 748 27.05 -52.21 3.55
C ASN A 748 27.45 -51.38 4.77
N GLU A 749 28.13 -51.97 5.76
CA GLU A 749 28.69 -51.19 6.89
C GLU A 749 29.74 -50.17 6.44
N LYS A 750 30.55 -50.49 5.42
CA LYS A 750 31.51 -49.53 4.85
C LYS A 750 30.81 -48.37 4.14
N LEU A 751 29.78 -48.67 3.34
CA LEU A 751 28.98 -47.65 2.66
C LEU A 751 28.21 -46.76 3.66
N ALA A 752 27.70 -47.34 4.74
CA ALA A 752 27.03 -46.58 5.81
C ALA A 752 28.00 -45.63 6.54
N ASN A 753 29.24 -46.07 6.77
CA ASN A 753 30.28 -45.22 7.35
C ASN A 753 30.70 -44.09 6.41
N GLU A 754 30.82 -44.35 5.11
CA GLU A 754 31.07 -43.29 4.11
C GLU A 754 29.92 -42.28 4.04
N ALA A 755 28.66 -42.74 4.08
CA ALA A 755 27.50 -41.87 4.12
C ALA A 755 27.47 -40.98 5.39
N ALA A 756 27.86 -41.53 6.55
CA ALA A 756 27.97 -40.76 7.79
C ALA A 756 29.04 -39.66 7.72
N ILE A 757 30.19 -39.94 7.09
CA ILE A 757 31.26 -38.95 6.88
C ILE A 757 30.78 -37.83 5.95
N TYR A 758 30.08 -38.16 4.86
CA TYR A 758 29.52 -37.15 3.96
C TYR A 758 28.42 -36.31 4.63
N SER A 759 27.57 -36.91 5.46
CA SER A 759 26.56 -36.17 6.23
C SER A 759 27.19 -35.18 7.20
N SER A 760 28.22 -35.60 7.94
CA SER A 760 28.95 -34.71 8.85
C SER A 760 29.66 -33.55 8.12
N LEU A 761 30.20 -33.80 6.93
CA LEU A 761 30.81 -32.76 6.10
C LEU A 761 29.76 -31.76 5.58
N MET A 762 28.56 -32.23 5.23
CA MET A 762 27.45 -31.37 4.80
C MET A 762 26.93 -30.51 5.95
N GLU A 763 26.81 -31.07 7.15
CA GLU A 763 26.46 -30.32 8.37
C GLU A 763 27.50 -29.23 8.68
N GLU A 764 28.80 -29.55 8.54
CA GLU A 764 29.88 -28.57 8.72
C GLU A 764 29.80 -27.42 7.69
N LYS A 765 29.50 -27.75 6.42
CA LYS A 765 29.33 -26.74 5.37
C LYS A 765 28.08 -25.88 5.59
N GLN A 766 26.99 -26.48 6.06
CA GLN A 766 25.77 -25.75 6.39
C GLN A 766 25.99 -24.79 7.55
N ALA A 767 26.68 -25.22 8.62
CA ALA A 767 27.02 -24.36 9.75
C ALA A 767 27.90 -23.16 9.36
N ARG A 768 28.85 -23.36 8.44
CA ARG A 768 29.69 -22.27 7.89
C ARG A 768 28.90 -21.31 7.00
N LEU A 769 27.89 -21.80 6.28
CA LEU A 769 27.00 -20.96 5.48
C LEU A 769 26.16 -20.06 6.39
N THR A 770 25.62 -20.60 7.48
CA THR A 770 24.82 -19.84 8.46
C THR A 770 25.66 -18.79 9.21
N ASP A 771 26.93 -19.09 9.55
CA ASP A 771 27.87 -18.09 10.11
C ASP A 771 28.21 -16.98 9.08
N ALA A 772 28.29 -17.29 7.79
CA ALA A 772 28.51 -16.29 6.74
C ALA A 772 27.27 -15.40 6.52
N GLU A 773 26.07 -15.98 6.52
CA GLU A 773 24.80 -15.26 6.38
C GLU A 773 24.56 -14.31 7.54
N THR A 774 24.81 -14.75 8.78
CA THR A 774 24.70 -13.90 9.98
C THR A 774 25.71 -12.75 10.01
N ARG A 775 26.93 -12.95 9.47
CA ARG A 775 27.90 -11.86 9.30
C ARG A 775 27.46 -10.85 8.24
N LEU A 776 26.82 -11.30 7.16
CA LEU A 776 26.29 -10.43 6.11
C LEU A 776 25.10 -9.60 6.60
N THR A 777 24.21 -10.16 7.42
CA THR A 777 23.10 -9.39 8.02
C THR A 777 23.59 -8.34 9.01
N VAL A 778 24.56 -8.67 9.88
CA VAL A 778 25.18 -7.69 10.79
C VAL A 778 25.90 -6.57 10.02
N GLN A 779 26.55 -6.89 8.89
CA GLN A 779 27.13 -5.86 8.01
C GLN A 779 26.06 -5.01 7.33
N GLY A 780 24.95 -5.60 6.88
CA GLY A 780 23.80 -4.87 6.32
C GLY A 780 23.19 -3.88 7.32
N GLU A 781 23.03 -4.29 8.59
CA GLU A 781 22.54 -3.41 9.66
C GLU A 781 23.50 -2.26 9.98
N ALA A 782 24.82 -2.50 9.90
CA ALA A 782 25.82 -1.46 10.08
C ALA A 782 25.81 -0.44 8.93
N VAL A 783 25.61 -0.89 7.68
CA VAL A 783 25.47 -0.02 6.51
C VAL A 783 24.19 0.82 6.62
N ALA A 784 23.06 0.23 7.00
CA ALA A 784 21.80 0.97 7.19
C ALA A 784 21.92 2.07 8.27
N LYS A 785 22.67 1.82 9.35
CA LYS A 785 22.95 2.84 10.39
C LYS A 785 23.86 3.96 9.88
N LEU A 786 24.84 3.65 9.05
CA LEU A 786 25.73 4.65 8.44
C LEU A 786 25.00 5.49 7.38
N GLU A 787 24.10 4.89 6.60
CA GLU A 787 23.25 5.61 5.64
C GLU A 787 22.26 6.54 6.34
N ALA A 788 21.64 6.10 7.43
CA ALA A 788 20.78 6.96 8.25
C ALA A 788 21.56 8.12 8.89
N ALA A 789 22.79 7.87 9.36
CA ALA A 789 23.65 8.93 9.89
C ALA A 789 24.09 9.92 8.80
N LEU A 790 24.38 9.45 7.58
CA LEU A 790 24.75 10.28 6.44
C LEU A 790 23.58 11.16 5.98
N GLN A 791 22.36 10.62 5.87
CA GLN A 791 21.18 11.39 5.51
C GLN A 791 20.86 12.46 6.56
N ASN A 792 21.02 12.13 7.85
CA ASN A 792 20.81 13.11 8.92
C ASN A 792 21.90 14.21 8.91
N ALA A 793 23.15 13.85 8.61
CA ALA A 793 24.23 14.82 8.43
C ALA A 793 23.99 15.73 7.21
N GLN A 794 23.50 15.19 6.09
CA GLN A 794 23.15 15.96 4.89
C GLN A 794 21.98 16.93 5.13
N LYS A 795 20.94 16.48 5.85
CA LYS A 795 19.82 17.35 6.25
C LYS A 795 20.30 18.51 7.14
N LYS A 796 21.15 18.21 8.12
CA LYS A 796 21.76 19.24 8.98
C LYS A 796 22.64 20.21 8.20
N LEU A 797 23.39 19.73 7.20
CA LEU A 797 24.20 20.58 6.33
C LEU A 797 23.32 21.58 5.57
N THR A 798 22.22 21.11 4.97
CA THR A 798 21.27 21.99 4.24
C THR A 798 20.58 23.00 5.16
N GLU A 799 20.28 22.62 6.41
CA GLU A 799 19.73 23.54 7.41
C GLU A 799 20.77 24.58 7.87
N THR A 800 22.05 24.19 8.00
CA THR A 800 23.14 25.15 8.32
C THR A 800 23.46 26.09 7.16
N GLU A 801 23.40 25.62 5.91
CA GLU A 801 23.59 26.45 4.71
C GLU A 801 22.44 27.47 4.57
N GLY A 802 21.20 27.07 4.86
CA GLY A 802 20.05 27.98 4.89
C GLY A 802 20.17 29.06 5.96
N ARG A 803 20.71 28.71 7.15
CA ARG A 803 20.95 29.68 8.23
C ARG A 803 22.12 30.62 7.95
N LEU A 804 23.16 30.15 7.26
CA LEU A 804 24.30 31.00 6.87
C LEU A 804 23.84 32.12 5.92
N LYS A 805 22.95 31.80 4.98
CA LYS A 805 22.36 32.76 4.04
C LYS A 805 21.55 33.88 4.73
N THR A 806 20.85 33.55 5.82
CA THR A 806 20.12 34.55 6.62
C THR A 806 21.02 35.43 7.49
N VAL A 807 22.23 34.97 7.80
CA VAL A 807 23.25 35.78 8.52
C VAL A 807 23.96 36.72 7.55
N GLU A 808 24.25 36.27 6.33
CA GLU A 808 24.77 37.13 5.26
C GLU A 808 23.80 38.27 4.91
N GLU A 809 22.48 38.02 4.95
CA GLU A 809 21.46 39.06 4.76
C GLU A 809 21.39 40.08 5.92
N SER A 810 21.72 39.69 7.16
CA SER A 810 21.80 40.63 8.29
C SER A 810 23.09 41.44 8.31
N ASP A 811 24.22 40.88 7.88
CA ASP A 811 25.50 41.59 7.77
C ASP A 811 25.42 42.74 6.74
N ASN A 812 24.73 42.53 5.61
CA ASN A 812 24.50 43.58 4.62
C ASN A 812 23.68 44.76 5.17
N SER A 813 22.71 44.49 6.05
CA SER A 813 21.91 45.55 6.70
C SER A 813 22.70 46.32 7.77
N ALA A 814 23.70 45.69 8.40
CA ALA A 814 24.58 46.33 9.37
C ALA A 814 25.60 47.24 8.67
N GLU A 815 26.15 46.82 7.53
CA GLU A 815 27.04 47.67 6.70
C GLU A 815 26.31 48.92 6.17
N GLU A 816 25.02 48.79 5.80
CA GLU A 816 24.19 49.92 5.33
C GLU A 816 23.92 50.95 6.44
N LEU A 817 23.65 50.48 7.68
CA LEU A 817 23.47 51.35 8.85
C LEU A 817 24.78 52.02 9.31
N GLU A 818 25.92 51.34 9.14
CA GLU A 818 27.24 51.89 9.46
C GLU A 818 27.64 53.01 8.48
N ALA A 819 27.30 52.86 7.20
CA ALA A 819 27.48 53.90 6.18
C ALA A 819 26.61 55.14 6.44
N GLU A 820 25.33 54.96 6.83
CA GLU A 820 24.43 56.08 7.19
C GLU A 820 24.89 56.81 8.47
N LEU A 821 25.46 56.09 9.45
CA LEU A 821 26.02 56.68 10.66
C LEU A 821 27.28 57.52 10.37
N GLU A 822 28.11 57.11 9.42
CA GLU A 822 29.31 57.86 9.07
C GLU A 822 28.97 59.12 8.26
N GLU A 823 28.01 59.04 7.32
CA GLU A 823 27.52 60.20 6.57
C GLU A 823 26.89 61.28 7.49
N THR A 824 26.14 60.86 8.52
CA THR A 824 25.56 61.79 9.49
C THR A 824 26.59 62.41 10.43
N ARG A 825 27.70 61.70 10.73
CA ARG A 825 28.83 62.26 11.48
C ARG A 825 29.59 63.32 10.70
N GLU A 826 29.89 63.08 9.42
CA GLU A 826 30.58 64.06 8.57
C GLU A 826 29.78 65.36 8.45
N LYS A 827 28.46 65.26 8.24
CA LYS A 827 27.56 66.43 8.19
C LYS A 827 27.52 67.20 9.52
N LEU A 828 27.64 66.50 10.65
CA LEU A 828 27.69 67.13 11.97
C LEU A 828 29.01 67.87 12.17
N GLU A 829 30.15 67.28 11.81
CA GLU A 829 31.46 67.95 11.90
C GLU A 829 31.52 69.22 11.04
N GLU A 830 30.94 69.18 9.83
CA GLU A 830 30.86 70.35 8.95
C GLU A 830 29.99 71.47 9.53
N ALA A 831 28.83 71.12 10.12
CA ALA A 831 27.96 72.08 10.79
C ALA A 831 28.64 72.71 12.03
N GLU A 832 29.37 71.91 12.81
CA GLU A 832 30.14 72.40 13.97
C GLU A 832 31.26 73.36 13.54
N ALA A 833 31.98 73.06 12.46
CA ALA A 833 33.00 73.94 11.91
C ALA A 833 32.43 75.29 11.43
N ASN A 834 31.27 75.26 10.76
CA ASN A 834 30.59 76.47 10.29
C ASN A 834 30.11 77.38 11.43
N ILE A 835 29.61 76.80 12.53
CA ILE A 835 29.23 77.57 13.74
C ILE A 835 30.45 78.21 14.40
N VAL A 836 31.59 77.51 14.44
CA VAL A 836 32.84 78.07 14.99
C VAL A 836 33.34 79.26 14.16
N ASP A 837 33.27 79.18 12.83
CA ASP A 837 33.67 80.30 11.96
C ASP A 837 32.74 81.51 12.12
N LEU A 838 31.42 81.29 12.16
CA LEU A 838 30.44 82.35 12.38
C LEU A 838 30.56 83.01 13.76
N ASN A 839 30.82 82.24 14.81
CA ASN A 839 31.10 82.79 16.14
C ASN A 839 32.37 83.65 16.15
N THR A 840 33.39 83.26 15.37
CA THR A 840 34.61 84.04 15.20
C THR A 840 34.32 85.36 14.45
N GLN A 841 33.48 85.32 13.42
CA GLN A 841 33.03 86.52 12.70
C GLN A 841 32.18 87.45 13.58
N LEU A 842 31.27 86.90 14.40
CA LEU A 842 30.45 87.65 15.36
C LEU A 842 31.33 88.37 16.39
N HIS A 843 32.31 87.66 16.96
CA HIS A 843 33.24 88.24 17.93
C HIS A 843 34.10 89.37 17.33
N ASN A 844 34.53 89.21 16.08
CA ASN A 844 35.23 90.26 15.34
C ASN A 844 34.35 91.49 15.09
N SER A 845 33.07 91.29 14.77
CA SER A 845 32.08 92.38 14.61
C SER A 845 31.83 93.12 15.93
N GLU A 846 31.68 92.40 17.04
CA GLU A 846 31.54 92.99 18.38
C GLU A 846 32.77 93.81 18.79
N ARG A 847 33.98 93.32 18.51
CA ARG A 847 35.21 94.07 18.76
C ARG A 847 35.25 95.37 17.97
N LEU A 848 34.87 95.35 16.69
CA LEU A 848 34.81 96.55 15.85
C LEU A 848 33.75 97.54 16.32
N LYS A 849 32.64 97.07 16.89
CA LYS A 849 31.62 97.91 17.54
C LYS A 849 32.19 98.61 18.77
N VAL A 850 32.84 97.87 19.67
CA VAL A 850 33.46 98.43 20.88
C VAL A 850 34.53 99.47 20.53
N GLU A 851 35.33 99.23 19.48
CA GLU A 851 36.30 100.22 18.98
C GLU A 851 35.64 101.48 18.41
N ALA A 852 34.48 101.36 17.76
CA ALA A 852 33.72 102.50 17.25
C ALA A 852 33.07 103.30 18.40
N GLU A 853 32.51 102.62 19.39
CA GLU A 853 31.92 103.24 20.59
C GLU A 853 32.98 104.00 21.39
N ALA A 854 34.17 103.42 21.59
CA ALA A 854 35.28 104.09 22.26
C ALA A 854 35.74 105.37 21.53
N LYS A 855 35.78 105.36 20.19
CA LYS A 855 36.10 106.56 19.38
C LYS A 855 35.02 107.63 19.48
N ILE A 856 33.75 107.25 19.51
CA ILE A 856 32.64 108.19 19.73
C ILE A 856 32.75 108.83 21.12
N GLU A 857 33.11 108.06 22.14
CA GLU A 857 33.29 108.57 23.50
C GLU A 857 34.51 109.51 23.64
N GLU A 858 35.63 109.19 22.99
CA GLU A 858 36.79 110.08 22.89
C GLU A 858 36.41 111.42 22.23
N LYS A 859 35.68 111.36 21.11
CA LYS A 859 35.22 112.56 20.38
C LYS A 859 34.17 113.36 21.16
N LEU A 860 33.31 112.72 21.94
CA LEU A 860 32.37 113.39 22.84
C LEU A 860 33.12 114.17 23.93
N ASN A 861 34.16 113.58 24.53
CA ASN A 861 35.01 114.26 25.50
C ASN A 861 35.74 115.47 24.88
N GLU A 862 36.27 115.34 23.66
CA GLU A 862 36.86 116.47 22.92
C GLU A 862 35.84 117.60 22.68
N LEU A 863 34.63 117.27 22.23
CA LEU A 863 33.53 118.22 22.06
C LEU A 863 33.15 118.92 23.37
N GLU A 864 33.18 118.19 24.49
CA GLU A 864 32.91 118.73 25.81
C GLU A 864 34.01 119.69 26.26
N THR A 865 35.29 119.38 25.98
CA THR A 865 36.41 120.31 26.23
C THR A 865 36.35 121.55 25.35
N LEU A 866 35.94 121.42 24.08
CA LEU A 866 35.72 122.56 23.17
C LEU A 866 34.55 123.43 23.65
N LYS A 867 33.47 122.81 24.12
CA LYS A 867 32.32 123.51 24.73
C LYS A 867 32.72 124.25 26.00
N HIS A 868 33.58 123.68 26.83
CA HIS A 868 34.15 124.36 28.02
C HIS A 868 35.08 125.52 27.62
N LYS A 869 35.89 125.37 26.56
CA LYS A 869 36.72 126.48 26.01
C LYS A 869 35.86 127.62 25.47
N ILE A 870 34.76 127.33 24.76
CA ILE A 870 33.80 128.35 24.29
C ILE A 870 33.14 129.07 25.47
N LYS A 871 32.77 128.33 26.52
CA LYS A 871 32.18 128.91 27.74
C LYS A 871 33.18 129.79 28.50
N ALA A 872 34.45 129.39 28.60
CA ALA A 872 35.51 130.17 29.21
C ALA A 872 35.90 131.42 28.40
N MET A 873 35.76 131.40 27.07
CA MET A 873 36.00 132.56 26.20
C MET A 873 34.81 133.54 26.14
N GLY A 874 33.61 133.14 26.58
CA GLY A 874 32.42 133.99 26.63
C GLY A 874 32.47 135.14 27.63
N GLU A 875 33.50 135.22 28.47
CA GLU A 875 33.69 136.26 29.48
C GLU A 875 34.78 137.29 29.14
N SER A 876 35.39 137.24 27.94
CA SER A 876 36.34 138.26 27.49
C SER A 876 36.05 138.73 26.06
N THR A 877 36.09 140.03 25.82
CA THR A 877 35.83 140.68 24.54
C THR A 877 36.78 140.19 23.43
N VAL A 878 36.32 139.29 22.56
CA VAL A 878 37.06 138.83 21.37
C VAL A 878 36.13 138.65 20.15
N ASP A 879 36.74 138.86 18.99
CA ASP A 879 36.25 139.05 17.62
C ASP A 879 35.35 137.94 17.04
N LYS A 880 34.32 138.34 16.29
CA LYS A 880 33.25 137.48 15.75
C LYS A 880 33.77 136.44 14.74
N GLY A 881 34.87 136.73 14.04
CA GLY A 881 35.47 135.81 13.06
C GLY A 881 36.08 134.53 13.66
N TYR A 882 36.55 134.57 14.91
CA TYR A 882 37.12 133.39 15.58
C TYR A 882 36.02 132.44 16.08
N LEU A 883 34.85 133.00 16.46
CA LEU A 883 33.68 132.23 16.88
C LEU A 883 33.02 131.47 15.71
N ASP A 884 33.06 132.03 14.50
CA ASP A 884 32.52 131.36 13.31
C ASP A 884 33.43 130.19 12.87
N LEU A 885 34.76 130.32 12.99
CA LEU A 885 35.73 129.23 12.76
C LEU A 885 35.53 128.06 13.73
N LEU A 886 35.44 128.32 15.03
CA LEU A 886 35.15 127.29 16.04
C LEU A 886 33.77 126.65 15.85
N ARG A 887 32.78 127.41 15.35
CA ARG A 887 31.46 126.86 15.02
C ARG A 887 31.54 125.93 13.80
N THR A 888 32.30 126.30 12.77
CA THR A 888 32.52 125.43 11.60
C THR A 888 33.31 124.16 11.96
N GLU A 889 34.27 124.24 12.87
CA GLU A 889 34.99 123.07 13.39
C GLU A 889 34.05 122.17 14.21
N MET A 890 33.22 122.73 15.10
CA MET A 890 32.18 121.96 15.81
C MET A 890 31.18 121.30 14.85
N GLU A 891 30.76 122.00 13.80
CA GLU A 891 29.84 121.43 12.80
C GLU A 891 30.53 120.37 11.93
N ALA A 892 31.82 120.49 11.66
CA ALA A 892 32.61 119.47 10.97
C ALA A 892 32.80 118.22 11.86
N GLU A 893 33.15 118.38 13.13
CA GLU A 893 33.25 117.28 14.10
C GLU A 893 31.89 116.61 14.33
N LYS A 894 30.80 117.39 14.40
CA LYS A 894 29.44 116.84 14.48
C LYS A 894 29.08 116.02 13.25
N ARG A 895 29.37 116.51 12.03
CA ARG A 895 29.17 115.75 10.79
C ARG A 895 30.04 114.49 10.72
N GLN A 896 31.25 114.53 11.29
CA GLN A 896 32.13 113.37 11.40
C GLN A 896 31.53 112.34 12.37
N MET A 897 31.06 112.77 13.53
CA MET A 897 30.37 111.93 14.52
C MET A 897 29.09 111.30 13.94
N GLU A 898 28.30 112.04 13.17
CA GLU A 898 27.12 111.50 12.49
C GLU A 898 27.47 110.39 11.47
N LYS A 899 28.61 110.50 10.77
CA LYS A 899 29.10 109.43 9.88
C LYS A 899 29.58 108.20 10.65
N GLU A 900 30.27 108.38 11.77
CA GLU A 900 30.72 107.27 12.60
C GLU A 900 29.54 106.56 13.30
N LEU A 901 28.54 107.32 13.74
CA LEU A 901 27.28 106.79 14.28
C LEU A 901 26.50 106.00 13.22
N GLN A 902 26.50 106.46 11.96
CA GLN A 902 25.88 105.74 10.86
C GLN A 902 26.60 104.43 10.56
N LYS A 903 27.95 104.42 10.58
CA LYS A 903 28.74 103.17 10.48
C LYS A 903 28.48 102.21 11.64
N ALA A 904 28.32 102.72 12.86
CA ALA A 904 27.98 101.90 14.03
C ALA A 904 26.60 101.24 13.87
N ARG A 905 25.60 101.98 13.34
CA ARG A 905 24.26 101.44 13.05
C ARG A 905 24.28 100.38 11.95
N GLU A 906 25.09 100.55 10.92
CA GLU A 906 25.26 99.54 9.86
C GLU A 906 25.92 98.26 10.39
N ASN A 907 26.93 98.39 11.27
CA ASN A 907 27.54 97.25 11.94
C ASN A 907 26.58 96.54 12.91
N GLU A 908 25.69 97.28 13.57
CA GLU A 908 24.68 96.72 14.47
C GLU A 908 23.59 95.94 13.71
N ALA A 909 23.17 96.44 12.54
CA ALA A 909 22.28 95.70 11.64
C ALA A 909 22.95 94.43 11.09
N ALA A 910 24.25 94.49 10.76
CA ALA A 910 25.01 93.31 10.34
C ALA A 910 25.17 92.27 11.48
N LYS A 911 25.35 92.73 12.73
CA LYS A 911 25.36 91.87 13.92
C LYS A 911 24.03 91.15 14.08
N GLU A 912 22.91 91.86 13.97
CA GLU A 912 21.57 91.25 14.14
C GLU A 912 21.29 90.16 13.09
N VAL A 913 21.78 90.33 11.85
CA VAL A 913 21.68 89.33 10.79
C VAL A 913 22.57 88.11 11.09
N LEU A 914 23.81 88.32 11.51
CA LEU A 914 24.72 87.24 11.88
C LEU A 914 24.19 86.46 13.10
N GLU A 915 23.60 87.14 14.07
CA GLU A 915 23.05 86.54 15.29
C GLU A 915 21.79 85.70 14.99
N LYS A 916 20.92 86.17 14.09
CA LYS A 916 19.80 85.36 13.56
C LYS A 916 20.28 84.12 12.80
N LYS A 917 21.31 84.27 11.97
CA LYS A 917 21.88 83.15 11.21
C LYS A 917 22.57 82.12 12.11
N ASN A 918 23.23 82.58 13.19
CA ASN A 918 23.82 81.70 14.21
C ASN A 918 22.73 80.92 14.97
N GLN A 919 21.62 81.58 15.34
CA GLN A 919 20.48 80.90 15.97
C GLN A 919 19.78 79.86 15.08
N GLU A 920 19.75 80.07 13.76
CA GLU A 920 19.24 79.07 12.81
C GLU A 920 20.17 77.87 12.69
N LEU A 921 21.48 78.10 12.57
CA LEU A 921 22.47 77.02 12.51
C LEU A 921 22.55 76.23 13.82
N GLU A 922 22.39 76.89 14.98
CA GLU A 922 22.29 76.20 16.27
C GLU A 922 21.06 75.29 16.36
N LYS A 923 19.93 75.66 15.72
CA LYS A 923 18.74 74.79 15.63
C LYS A 923 18.98 73.61 14.70
N GLU A 924 19.63 73.83 13.56
CA GLU A 924 20.00 72.76 12.62
C GLU A 924 21.00 71.78 13.25
N LEU A 925 21.99 72.28 13.97
CA LEU A 925 22.93 71.47 14.77
C LEU A 925 22.18 70.66 15.84
N HIS A 926 21.24 71.27 16.55
CA HIS A 926 20.48 70.56 17.58
C HIS A 926 19.64 69.44 16.97
N LYS A 927 19.03 69.67 15.81
CA LYS A 927 18.28 68.65 15.06
C LYS A 927 19.20 67.53 14.55
N ALA A 928 20.35 67.86 13.97
CA ALA A 928 21.34 66.88 13.52
C ALA A 928 21.86 66.01 14.69
N ARG A 929 22.04 66.60 15.88
CA ARG A 929 22.39 65.85 17.10
C ARG A 929 21.26 64.93 17.57
N GLU A 930 20.00 65.35 17.48
CA GLU A 930 18.85 64.48 17.80
C GLU A 930 18.73 63.32 16.81
N ASP A 931 18.94 63.57 15.52
CA ASP A 931 18.94 62.54 14.48
C ASP A 931 20.09 61.54 14.67
N LEU A 932 21.29 62.02 15.04
CA LEU A 932 22.43 61.15 15.38
C LEU A 932 22.15 60.30 16.62
N ILE A 933 21.54 60.88 17.67
CA ILE A 933 21.13 60.14 18.87
C ILE A 933 20.09 59.06 18.51
N ALA A 934 19.13 59.37 17.63
CA ALA A 934 18.14 58.41 17.16
C ALA A 934 18.78 57.26 16.38
N ASN A 935 19.73 57.53 15.49
CA ASN A 935 20.45 56.51 14.73
C ASN A 935 21.36 55.65 15.63
N VAL A 936 22.06 56.26 16.59
CA VAL A 936 22.86 55.52 17.59
C VAL A 936 21.97 54.61 18.44
N ASN A 937 20.78 55.05 18.83
CA ASN A 937 19.83 54.22 19.57
C ASN A 937 19.32 53.05 18.72
N ARG A 938 18.99 53.26 17.44
CA ARG A 938 18.60 52.18 16.52
C ARG A 938 19.72 51.16 16.31
N PHE A 939 20.96 51.63 16.14
CA PHE A 939 22.13 50.76 16.03
C PHE A 939 22.37 49.97 17.32
N THR A 940 22.17 50.61 18.48
CA THR A 940 22.28 49.93 19.78
C THR A 940 21.18 48.89 19.98
N GLU A 941 19.94 49.15 19.56
CA GLU A 941 18.86 48.16 19.52
C GLU A 941 19.17 46.99 18.58
N HIS A 942 19.74 47.26 17.41
CA HIS A 942 20.18 46.21 16.48
C HIS A 942 21.22 45.29 17.12
N LEU A 943 22.27 45.85 17.74
CA LEU A 943 23.29 45.10 18.46
C LEU A 943 22.72 44.31 19.66
N GLN A 944 21.71 44.85 20.34
CA GLN A 944 21.01 44.17 21.42
C GLN A 944 20.23 42.95 20.91
N ILE A 945 19.50 43.09 19.81
CA ILE A 945 18.75 42.00 19.15
C ILE A 945 19.71 40.91 18.67
N GLU A 946 20.85 41.30 18.10
CA GLU A 946 21.87 40.38 17.61
C GLU A 946 22.55 39.61 18.74
N ARG A 947 22.80 40.27 19.88
CA ARG A 947 23.28 39.62 21.10
C ARG A 947 22.26 38.62 21.66
N GLU A 948 20.98 38.98 21.70
CA GLU A 948 19.90 38.10 22.14
C GLU A 948 19.71 36.89 21.20
N ARG A 949 19.90 37.07 19.89
CA ARG A 949 19.93 35.97 18.91
C ARG A 949 21.13 35.04 19.13
N SER A 950 22.33 35.59 19.34
CA SER A 950 23.54 34.82 19.67
C SER A 950 23.38 34.04 20.98
N ASP A 951 22.79 34.63 22.02
CA ASP A 951 22.55 33.95 23.29
C ASP A 951 21.47 32.87 23.20
N SER A 952 20.44 33.08 22.36
CA SER A 952 19.42 32.07 22.02
C SER A 952 20.03 30.87 21.29
N ASP A 953 20.92 31.11 20.33
CA ASP A 953 21.60 30.04 19.59
C ASP A 953 22.64 29.30 20.44
N ARG A 954 23.34 29.99 21.35
CA ARG A 954 24.15 29.33 22.39
C ARG A 954 23.31 28.45 23.30
N LYS A 955 22.13 28.91 23.70
CA LYS A 955 21.22 28.15 24.57
C LYS A 955 20.71 26.88 23.87
N LYS A 956 20.30 26.97 22.60
CA LYS A 956 19.94 25.80 21.79
C LYS A 956 21.10 24.81 21.66
N SER A 957 22.31 25.30 21.44
CA SER A 957 23.51 24.45 21.37
C SER A 957 23.80 23.72 22.69
N ILE A 958 23.57 24.37 23.84
CA ILE A 958 23.72 23.77 25.17
C ILE A 958 22.61 22.72 25.43
N ASP A 959 21.38 22.99 25.02
CA ASP A 959 20.26 22.05 25.14
C ASP A 959 20.49 20.81 24.26
N GLU A 960 20.99 20.98 23.03
CA GLU A 960 21.37 19.89 22.12
C GLU A 960 22.53 19.05 22.67
N LEU A 961 23.56 19.68 23.26
CA LEU A 961 24.64 18.95 23.95
C LEU A 961 24.12 18.16 25.16
N SER A 962 23.10 18.66 25.85
CA SER A 962 22.47 17.96 26.98
C SER A 962 21.67 16.74 26.51
N VAL A 963 20.99 16.83 25.36
CA VAL A 963 20.30 15.70 24.72
C VAL A 963 21.32 14.64 24.26
N LEU A 964 22.40 15.03 23.59
CA LEU A 964 23.48 14.11 23.18
C LEU A 964 24.14 13.43 24.38
N GLN A 965 24.28 14.12 25.51
CA GLN A 965 24.80 13.53 26.74
C GLN A 965 23.83 12.51 27.36
N ALA A 966 22.52 12.72 27.24
CA ALA A 966 21.50 11.75 27.64
C ALA A 966 21.46 10.52 26.71
N GLU A 967 21.63 10.71 25.41
CA GLU A 967 21.76 9.62 24.42
C GLU A 967 23.04 8.78 24.65
N LEU A 968 24.14 9.41 25.03
CA LEU A 968 25.37 8.70 25.40
C LEU A 968 25.21 7.85 26.67
N LEU A 969 24.41 8.30 27.63
CA LEU A 969 24.11 7.55 28.85
C LEU A 969 23.19 6.35 28.57
N THR A 970 22.20 6.50 27.68
CA THR A 970 21.32 5.39 27.28
C THR A 970 22.05 4.35 26.44
N LEU A 971 22.93 4.77 25.51
CA LEU A 971 23.82 3.85 24.78
C LEU A 971 24.76 3.06 25.71
N ARG A 972 25.22 3.69 26.80
CA ARG A 972 26.06 3.01 27.80
C ARG A 972 25.24 1.99 28.61
N ALA A 973 23.96 2.24 28.89
CA ALA A 973 23.06 1.29 29.53
C ALA A 973 22.76 0.09 28.61
N VAL A 974 22.44 0.33 27.34
CA VAL A 974 22.20 -0.73 26.34
C VAL A 974 23.45 -1.60 26.15
N LYS A 975 24.65 -1.00 26.17
CA LYS A 975 25.91 -1.75 26.14
C LYS A 975 26.06 -2.68 27.35
N SER A 976 25.68 -2.23 28.54
CA SER A 976 25.73 -3.07 29.75
C SER A 976 24.72 -4.22 29.73
N GLU A 977 23.54 -4.02 29.14
CA GLU A 977 22.52 -5.06 28.95
C GLU A 977 22.92 -6.09 27.87
N PHE A 978 23.67 -5.65 26.86
CA PHE A 978 24.25 -6.54 25.87
C PHE A 978 25.35 -7.42 26.46
N GLU A 979 26.21 -6.87 27.33
CA GLU A 979 27.25 -7.62 28.02
C GLU A 979 26.66 -8.67 29.00
N THR A 980 25.55 -8.36 29.69
CA THR A 980 24.85 -9.35 30.53
C THR A 980 24.13 -10.42 29.70
N SER A 981 23.51 -10.06 28.57
CA SER A 981 22.89 -11.03 27.66
C SER A 981 23.92 -11.98 27.05
N LYS A 982 25.12 -11.48 26.72
CA LYS A 982 26.24 -12.31 26.26
C LYS A 982 26.71 -13.29 27.34
N SER A 983 26.82 -12.85 28.60
CA SER A 983 27.15 -13.74 29.72
C SER A 983 26.10 -14.84 29.94
N ASN A 984 24.82 -14.55 29.72
CA ASN A 984 23.74 -15.55 29.83
C ASN A 984 23.73 -16.55 28.67
N PHE A 985 24.12 -16.10 27.47
CA PHE A 985 24.31 -16.97 26.32
C PHE A 985 25.48 -17.92 26.52
N ASP A 986 26.62 -17.43 27.03
CA ASP A 986 27.78 -18.25 27.36
C ASP A 986 27.46 -19.28 28.46
N ALA A 987 26.64 -18.92 29.46
CA ALA A 987 26.16 -19.86 30.47
C ALA A 987 25.21 -20.95 29.91
N SER A 988 24.37 -20.60 28.93
CA SER A 988 23.49 -21.57 28.27
C SER A 988 24.26 -22.54 27.37
N LYS A 989 25.36 -22.08 26.76
CA LYS A 989 26.27 -22.92 25.99
C LYS A 989 26.94 -23.98 26.85
N VAL A 990 27.39 -23.63 28.06
CA VAL A 990 27.96 -24.58 29.02
C VAL A 990 26.94 -25.65 29.43
N ASN A 991 25.67 -25.28 29.62
CA ASN A 991 24.61 -26.26 29.93
C ASN A 991 24.34 -27.23 28.78
N PHE A 992 24.47 -26.78 27.52
CA PHE A 992 24.33 -27.63 26.36
C PHE A 992 25.51 -28.62 26.22
N GLU A 993 26.73 -28.17 26.49
CA GLU A 993 27.93 -29.04 26.49
C GLU A 993 27.87 -30.10 27.59
N VAL A 994 27.28 -29.79 28.76
CA VAL A 994 27.04 -30.77 29.84
C VAL A 994 26.01 -31.82 29.43
N LEU A 995 24.90 -31.42 28.80
CA LEU A 995 23.89 -32.36 28.30
C LEU A 995 24.42 -33.26 27.18
N GLN A 996 25.33 -32.75 26.36
CA GLN A 996 26.00 -33.53 25.32
C GLN A 996 26.96 -34.57 25.94
N ALA A 997 27.72 -34.20 26.97
CA ALA A 997 28.57 -35.13 27.71
C ALA A 997 27.75 -36.24 28.42
N ASP A 998 26.59 -35.91 28.97
CA ASP A 998 25.67 -36.88 29.56
C ASP A 998 25.10 -37.85 28.51
N SER A 999 24.75 -37.35 27.32
CA SER A 999 24.31 -38.18 26.20
C SER A 999 25.38 -39.17 25.74
N GLU A 1000 26.63 -38.72 25.64
CA GLU A 1000 27.78 -39.57 25.27
C GLU A 1000 28.08 -40.62 26.35
N SER A 1001 27.94 -40.27 27.63
CA SER A 1001 28.03 -41.19 28.77
C SER A 1001 26.94 -42.29 28.73
N PHE A 1002 25.69 -41.91 28.41
CA PHE A 1002 24.60 -42.88 28.21
C PHE A 1002 24.85 -43.79 27.01
N LYS A 1003 25.45 -43.27 25.93
CA LYS A 1003 25.79 -44.07 24.75
C LYS A 1003 26.89 -45.09 25.07
N ALA A 1004 27.89 -44.70 25.85
CA ALA A 1004 28.97 -45.59 26.30
C ALA A 1004 28.45 -46.73 27.20
N THR A 1005 27.51 -46.44 28.11
CA THR A 1005 26.89 -47.47 28.97
C THR A 1005 25.99 -48.44 28.20
N ILE A 1006 25.29 -47.97 27.16
CA ILE A 1006 24.53 -48.85 26.26
C ILE A 1006 25.45 -49.80 25.49
N GLU A 1007 26.59 -49.32 24.98
CA GLU A 1007 27.56 -50.17 24.28
C GLU A 1007 28.24 -51.17 25.23
N GLU A 1008 28.51 -50.79 26.49
CA GLU A 1008 29.00 -51.72 27.50
C GLU A 1008 27.98 -52.83 27.82
N LEU A 1009 26.68 -52.51 27.88
CA LEU A 1009 25.63 -53.50 28.08
C LEU A 1009 25.49 -54.44 26.88
N LYS A 1010 25.61 -53.92 25.64
CA LYS A 1010 25.62 -54.77 24.44
C LYS A 1010 26.81 -55.73 24.42
N ALA A 1011 27.99 -55.28 24.84
CA ALA A 1011 29.17 -56.13 24.96
C ALA A 1011 28.95 -57.26 25.98
N LYS A 1012 28.37 -56.94 27.15
CA LYS A 1012 28.03 -57.96 28.17
C LYS A 1012 26.99 -58.97 27.68
N VAL A 1013 25.99 -58.54 26.91
CA VAL A 1013 25.00 -59.45 26.29
C VAL A 1013 25.67 -60.37 25.27
N ALA A 1014 26.57 -59.84 24.43
CA ALA A 1014 27.30 -60.64 23.45
C ALA A 1014 28.23 -61.67 24.12
N ASP A 1015 28.88 -61.32 25.24
CA ASP A 1015 29.71 -62.25 26.01
C ASP A 1015 28.88 -63.36 26.67
N LEU A 1016 27.71 -63.03 27.24
CA LEU A 1016 26.77 -64.01 27.80
C LEU A 1016 26.19 -64.95 26.73
N GLU A 1017 25.89 -64.44 25.53
CA GLU A 1017 25.47 -65.27 24.40
C GLU A 1017 26.58 -66.19 23.88
N LYS A 1018 27.83 -65.77 24.01
CA LYS A 1018 29.01 -66.58 23.66
C LYS A 1018 29.28 -67.66 24.71
N GLU A 1019 28.98 -67.38 25.98
CA GLU A 1019 29.01 -68.35 27.07
C GLU A 1019 27.88 -69.39 26.97
N ASN A 1020 26.66 -68.96 26.63
CA ASN A 1020 25.54 -69.86 26.35
C ASN A 1020 25.78 -70.78 25.15
N ARG A 1021 26.44 -70.28 24.09
CA ARG A 1021 26.86 -71.13 22.96
C ARG A 1021 27.88 -72.18 23.36
N LYS A 1022 28.83 -71.85 24.24
CA LYS A 1022 29.81 -72.82 24.77
C LYS A 1022 29.18 -73.90 25.66
N LEU A 1023 28.07 -73.60 26.34
CA LEU A 1023 27.33 -74.58 27.15
C LEU A 1023 26.48 -75.54 26.29
N CYS A 1024 26.16 -75.20 25.04
CA CYS A 1024 25.38 -76.05 24.14
C CYS A 1024 26.23 -77.03 23.31
N GLU A 1025 27.56 -76.87 23.25
CA GLU A 1025 28.44 -77.65 22.36
C GLU A 1025 29.13 -78.86 23.03
N ASN A 1026 28.93 -79.11 24.33
CA ASN A 1026 29.47 -80.30 25.01
C ASN A 1026 28.36 -81.20 25.56
N PRO A 1027 28.12 -82.40 25.01
CA PRO A 1027 27.25 -83.39 25.63
C PRO A 1027 28.02 -84.04 26.79
N ILE A 1028 27.78 -83.58 28.01
CA ILE A 1028 28.31 -84.23 29.22
C ILE A 1028 27.29 -85.25 29.70
N GLU A 1029 27.65 -86.51 29.55
CA GLU A 1029 27.12 -87.63 30.30
C GLU A 1029 27.16 -87.36 31.82
N SER A 1030 26.10 -87.80 32.50
CA SER A 1030 26.08 -88.25 33.90
C SER A 1030 26.31 -87.23 35.03
N ASP A 1031 25.21 -86.64 35.55
CA ASP A 1031 24.89 -86.68 37.00
C ASP A 1031 23.43 -86.23 37.26
N PRO A 1032 22.49 -87.15 37.61
CA PRO A 1032 21.10 -86.82 37.92
C PRO A 1032 20.92 -85.87 39.11
N GLN A 1033 21.88 -85.81 40.05
CA GLN A 1033 21.80 -84.91 41.21
C GLN A 1033 22.05 -83.44 40.84
N ARG A 1034 22.96 -83.18 39.90
CA ARG A 1034 23.24 -81.82 39.42
C ARG A 1034 22.08 -81.24 38.61
N VAL A 1035 21.39 -82.08 37.84
CA VAL A 1035 20.18 -81.68 37.10
C VAL A 1035 19.03 -81.40 38.06
N ALA A 1036 18.87 -82.19 39.14
CA ALA A 1036 17.86 -81.91 40.16
C ALA A 1036 18.14 -80.59 40.92
N GLU A 1037 19.40 -80.33 41.30
CA GLU A 1037 19.80 -79.06 41.93
C GLU A 1037 19.57 -77.85 41.01
N LEU A 1038 19.92 -77.96 39.72
CA LEU A 1038 19.69 -76.89 38.74
C LEU A 1038 18.20 -76.69 38.42
N VAL A 1039 17.39 -77.74 38.45
CA VAL A 1039 15.93 -77.63 38.30
C VAL A 1039 15.30 -76.99 39.54
N GLU A 1040 15.78 -77.31 40.73
CA GLU A 1040 15.32 -76.70 41.99
C GLU A 1040 15.76 -75.22 42.10
N GLU A 1041 16.99 -74.90 41.68
CA GLU A 1041 17.51 -73.54 41.61
C GLU A 1041 16.80 -72.71 40.53
N ASN A 1042 16.51 -73.29 39.36
CA ASN A 1042 15.70 -72.62 38.33
C ASN A 1042 14.24 -72.45 38.76
N ALA A 1043 13.64 -73.41 39.48
CA ALA A 1043 12.30 -73.26 40.03
C ALA A 1043 12.25 -72.15 41.10
N ARG A 1044 13.31 -72.02 41.90
CA ARG A 1044 13.45 -70.97 42.90
C ARG A 1044 13.69 -69.59 42.26
N LEU A 1045 14.58 -69.49 41.27
CA LEU A 1045 14.83 -68.26 40.52
C LEU A 1045 13.59 -67.83 39.73
N ALA A 1046 12.87 -68.76 39.11
CA ALA A 1046 11.59 -68.46 38.46
C ALA A 1046 10.53 -67.99 39.47
N GLY A 1047 10.50 -68.56 40.68
CA GLY A 1047 9.63 -68.13 41.77
C GLY A 1047 9.96 -66.72 42.29
N ASP A 1048 11.25 -66.37 42.37
CA ASP A 1048 11.70 -65.05 42.78
C ASP A 1048 11.49 -64.00 41.67
N LEU A 1049 11.71 -64.36 40.39
CA LEU A 1049 11.36 -63.53 39.22
C LEU A 1049 9.86 -63.26 39.14
N LEU A 1050 9.01 -64.26 39.39
CA LEU A 1050 7.55 -64.07 39.44
C LEU A 1050 7.13 -63.18 40.60
N LYS A 1051 7.80 -63.24 41.76
CA LYS A 1051 7.53 -62.34 42.89
C LYS A 1051 7.96 -60.91 42.58
N GLU A 1052 9.12 -60.73 41.97
CA GLU A 1052 9.64 -59.41 41.57
C GLU A 1052 8.75 -58.80 40.46
N GLN A 1053 8.34 -59.62 39.49
CA GLN A 1053 7.43 -59.21 38.42
C GLN A 1053 6.04 -58.84 38.95
N ASN A 1054 5.52 -59.56 39.95
CA ASN A 1054 4.27 -59.22 40.65
C ASN A 1054 4.40 -57.97 41.54
N ARG A 1055 5.58 -57.70 42.10
CA ARG A 1055 5.87 -56.45 42.83
C ARG A 1055 5.90 -55.26 41.90
N ASN A 1056 6.55 -55.41 40.75
CA ASN A 1056 6.62 -54.38 39.72
C ASN A 1056 5.25 -54.14 39.05
N THR A 1057 4.43 -55.18 38.82
CA THR A 1057 3.05 -54.97 38.32
C THR A 1057 2.16 -54.29 39.36
N ARG A 1058 2.34 -54.57 40.67
CA ARG A 1058 1.60 -53.84 41.72
C ARG A 1058 2.01 -52.38 41.83
N ASN A 1059 3.32 -52.08 41.79
CA ASN A 1059 3.81 -50.69 41.82
C ASN A 1059 3.43 -49.92 40.55
N ASN A 1060 3.56 -50.54 39.37
CA ASN A 1060 3.12 -49.93 38.12
C ASN A 1060 1.58 -49.75 38.10
N SER A 1061 0.82 -50.71 38.64
CA SER A 1061 -0.63 -50.57 38.79
C SER A 1061 -1.03 -49.45 39.75
N SER A 1062 -0.27 -49.19 40.82
CA SER A 1062 -0.55 -48.08 41.73
C SER A 1062 -0.21 -46.73 41.09
N GLN A 1063 0.93 -46.62 40.40
CA GLN A 1063 1.31 -45.42 39.66
C GLN A 1063 0.35 -45.11 38.50
N VAL A 1064 -0.09 -46.13 37.76
CA VAL A 1064 -1.10 -45.96 36.71
C VAL A 1064 -2.45 -45.55 37.30
N SER A 1065 -2.81 -46.06 38.47
CA SER A 1065 -4.04 -45.64 39.16
C SER A 1065 -3.98 -44.20 39.69
N GLU A 1066 -2.80 -43.73 40.14
CA GLU A 1066 -2.59 -42.35 40.58
C GLU A 1066 -2.59 -41.38 39.39
N LEU A 1067 -1.85 -41.71 38.32
CA LEU A 1067 -1.85 -40.92 37.08
C LEU A 1067 -3.23 -40.85 36.44
N LYS A 1068 -3.98 -41.97 36.42
CA LYS A 1068 -5.35 -41.98 35.90
C LYS A 1068 -6.28 -41.10 36.73
N LYS A 1069 -6.11 -41.09 38.06
CA LYS A 1069 -6.88 -40.22 38.96
C LYS A 1069 -6.53 -38.74 38.79
N GLU A 1070 -5.25 -38.42 38.57
CA GLU A 1070 -4.82 -37.05 38.24
C GLU A 1070 -5.36 -36.60 36.88
N TYR A 1071 -5.32 -37.47 35.87
CA TYR A 1071 -5.85 -37.19 34.53
C TYR A 1071 -7.38 -37.00 34.54
N GLU A 1072 -8.12 -37.82 35.30
CA GLU A 1072 -9.57 -37.65 35.50
C GLU A 1072 -9.91 -36.36 36.26
N GLN A 1073 -9.06 -35.93 37.21
CA GLN A 1073 -9.21 -34.65 37.91
C GLN A 1073 -8.92 -33.44 37.01
N GLU A 1074 -7.93 -33.55 36.13
CA GLU A 1074 -7.64 -32.55 35.09
C GLU A 1074 -8.79 -32.45 34.08
N LEU A 1075 -9.28 -33.58 33.57
CA LEU A 1075 -10.42 -33.65 32.65
C LEU A 1075 -11.69 -33.05 33.26
N THR A 1076 -11.96 -33.32 34.54
CA THR A 1076 -13.12 -32.74 35.23
C THR A 1076 -12.95 -31.24 35.51
N LYS A 1077 -11.72 -30.75 35.74
CA LYS A 1077 -11.45 -29.30 35.83
C LYS A 1077 -11.62 -28.61 34.48
N MET A 1078 -11.10 -29.20 33.41
CA MET A 1078 -11.25 -28.68 32.04
C MET A 1078 -12.71 -28.69 31.61
N GLY A 1079 -13.44 -29.79 31.86
CA GLY A 1079 -14.87 -29.88 31.58
C GLY A 1079 -15.69 -28.81 32.31
N LYS A 1080 -15.38 -28.51 33.57
CA LYS A 1080 -16.03 -27.40 34.30
C LYS A 1080 -15.68 -26.03 33.73
N LYS A 1081 -14.43 -25.83 33.28
CA LYS A 1081 -13.99 -24.57 32.67
C LYS A 1081 -14.68 -24.33 31.32
N TYR A 1082 -14.78 -25.37 30.50
CA TYR A 1082 -15.52 -25.32 29.23
C TYR A 1082 -17.02 -25.13 29.44
N SER A 1083 -17.62 -25.83 30.41
CA SER A 1083 -19.04 -25.63 30.75
C SER A 1083 -19.32 -24.20 31.20
N LEU A 1084 -18.44 -23.59 32.02
CA LEU A 1084 -18.60 -22.21 32.45
C LEU A 1084 -18.43 -21.22 31.29
N GLN A 1085 -17.47 -21.48 30.40
CA GLN A 1085 -17.23 -20.66 29.21
C GLN A 1085 -18.38 -20.78 28.21
N GLU A 1086 -18.93 -21.98 28.03
CA GLU A 1086 -20.10 -22.22 27.19
C GLU A 1086 -21.34 -21.52 27.75
N GLU A 1087 -21.54 -21.51 29.06
CA GLU A 1087 -22.66 -20.83 29.71
C GLU A 1087 -22.55 -19.30 29.60
N VAL A 1088 -21.34 -18.75 29.72
CA VAL A 1088 -21.07 -17.31 29.46
C VAL A 1088 -21.35 -16.96 27.99
N LEU A 1089 -20.85 -17.77 27.04
CA LEU A 1089 -21.10 -17.53 25.61
C LEU A 1089 -22.59 -17.69 25.26
N ARG A 1090 -23.29 -18.65 25.87
CA ARG A 1090 -24.75 -18.81 25.69
C ARG A 1090 -25.50 -17.59 26.21
N GLN A 1091 -25.11 -17.05 27.36
CA GLN A 1091 -25.72 -15.83 27.90
C GLN A 1091 -25.45 -14.62 27.01
N GLU A 1092 -24.22 -14.48 26.52
CA GLU A 1092 -23.83 -13.39 25.61
C GLU A 1092 -24.57 -13.47 24.27
N ILE A 1093 -24.79 -14.68 23.73
CA ILE A 1093 -25.64 -14.91 22.55
C ILE A 1093 -27.10 -14.53 22.82
N VAL A 1094 -27.64 -14.81 24.01
CA VAL A 1094 -29.01 -14.44 24.39
C VAL A 1094 -29.15 -12.92 24.52
N ASP A 1095 -28.16 -12.25 25.10
CA ASP A 1095 -28.14 -10.79 25.26
C ASP A 1095 -28.01 -10.09 23.90
N LEU A 1096 -27.14 -10.59 23.01
CA LEU A 1096 -26.99 -10.10 21.64
C LEU A 1096 -28.27 -10.31 20.82
N ARG A 1097 -28.93 -11.48 20.94
CA ARG A 1097 -30.23 -11.74 20.29
C ARG A 1097 -31.29 -10.76 20.75
N SER A 1098 -31.34 -10.48 22.06
CA SER A 1098 -32.28 -9.52 22.64
C SER A 1098 -32.01 -8.09 22.15
N SER A 1099 -30.74 -7.69 22.00
CA SER A 1099 -30.36 -6.40 21.42
C SER A 1099 -30.77 -6.29 19.94
N ILE A 1100 -30.47 -7.32 19.14
CA ILE A 1100 -30.83 -7.37 17.72
C ILE A 1100 -32.35 -7.33 17.53
N GLU A 1101 -33.12 -7.99 18.41
CA GLU A 1101 -34.58 -7.98 18.35
C GLU A 1101 -35.15 -6.60 18.69
N ASN A 1102 -34.57 -5.90 19.66
CA ASN A 1102 -34.92 -4.53 20.03
C ASN A 1102 -34.57 -3.53 18.92
N ASP A 1103 -33.38 -3.63 18.34
CA ASP A 1103 -32.95 -2.79 17.22
C ASP A 1103 -33.80 -3.07 15.98
N GLY A 1104 -34.11 -4.35 15.71
CA GLY A 1104 -35.03 -4.75 14.66
C GLY A 1104 -36.45 -4.21 14.87
N ALA A 1105 -36.94 -4.16 16.11
CA ALA A 1105 -38.22 -3.54 16.45
C ALA A 1105 -38.20 -2.02 16.24
N LEU A 1106 -37.08 -1.36 16.56
CA LEU A 1106 -36.90 0.08 16.34
C LEU A 1106 -36.86 0.42 14.85
N VAL A 1107 -36.13 -0.36 14.05
CA VAL A 1107 -36.08 -0.22 12.59
C VAL A 1107 -37.45 -0.48 11.98
N ARG A 1108 -38.17 -1.52 12.41
CA ARG A 1108 -39.54 -1.78 11.95
C ARG A 1108 -40.47 -0.59 12.24
N ARG A 1109 -40.44 -0.02 13.45
CA ARG A 1109 -41.23 1.19 13.77
C ARG A 1109 -40.85 2.37 12.88
N LYS A 1110 -39.56 2.58 12.61
CA LYS A 1110 -39.09 3.68 11.76
C LYS A 1110 -39.52 3.50 10.31
N ILE A 1111 -39.49 2.26 9.81
CA ILE A 1111 -40.06 1.92 8.50
C ILE A 1111 -41.56 2.22 8.49
N THR A 1112 -42.32 1.84 9.52
CA THR A 1112 -43.76 2.12 9.56
C THR A 1112 -44.06 3.62 9.56
N VAL A 1113 -43.26 4.42 10.28
CA VAL A 1113 -43.40 5.88 10.27
C VAL A 1113 -43.12 6.45 8.87
N LEU A 1114 -42.04 6.03 8.22
CA LEU A 1114 -41.69 6.46 6.87
C LEU A 1114 -42.74 6.01 5.83
N GLU A 1115 -43.32 4.83 5.97
CA GLU A 1115 -44.42 4.36 5.13
C GLU A 1115 -45.66 5.25 5.32
N THR A 1116 -46.03 5.61 6.55
CA THR A 1116 -47.15 6.53 6.79
C THR A 1116 -46.89 7.95 6.30
N GLU A 1117 -45.64 8.42 6.27
CA GLU A 1117 -45.27 9.71 5.68
C GLU A 1117 -45.32 9.65 4.15
N LYS A 1118 -44.84 8.55 3.55
CA LYS A 1118 -44.94 8.30 2.12
C LYS A 1118 -46.41 8.31 1.68
N ASP A 1119 -47.29 7.61 2.40
CA ASP A 1119 -48.71 7.55 2.08
C ASP A 1119 -49.38 8.94 2.13
N LYS A 1120 -49.00 9.78 3.11
CA LYS A 1120 -49.46 11.18 3.19
C LYS A 1120 -48.97 12.02 2.01
N LEU A 1121 -47.70 11.89 1.64
CA LEU A 1121 -47.14 12.61 0.49
C LEU A 1121 -47.76 12.17 -0.83
N GLU A 1122 -48.08 10.88 -0.97
CA GLU A 1122 -48.82 10.36 -2.12
C GLU A 1122 -50.26 10.91 -2.17
N GLU A 1123 -50.92 11.04 -1.02
CA GLU A 1123 -52.24 11.67 -0.92
C GLU A 1123 -52.22 13.15 -1.31
N GLU A 1124 -51.23 13.91 -0.81
CA GLU A 1124 -50.99 15.31 -1.18
C GLU A 1124 -50.69 15.46 -2.68
N LEU A 1125 -49.86 14.58 -3.26
CA LEU A 1125 -49.58 14.54 -4.70
C LEU A 1125 -50.84 14.23 -5.52
N SER A 1126 -51.69 13.31 -5.04
CA SER A 1126 -52.99 13.02 -5.66
C SER A 1126 -53.89 14.26 -5.67
N GLU A 1127 -53.87 15.04 -4.59
CA GLU A 1127 -54.68 16.24 -4.44
C GLU A 1127 -54.18 17.40 -5.31
N VAL A 1128 -52.85 17.55 -5.42
CA VAL A 1128 -52.22 18.49 -6.38
C VAL A 1128 -52.53 18.09 -7.82
N ARG A 1129 -52.49 16.80 -8.16
CA ARG A 1129 -52.88 16.31 -9.49
C ARG A 1129 -54.36 16.59 -9.78
N LYS A 1130 -55.27 16.38 -8.82
CA LYS A 1130 -56.68 16.76 -8.97
C LYS A 1130 -56.88 18.27 -9.16
N LYS A 1131 -56.07 19.12 -8.52
CA LYS A 1131 -56.07 20.58 -8.73
C LYS A 1131 -55.52 20.98 -10.10
N LEU A 1132 -54.52 20.24 -10.60
CA LEU A 1132 -53.95 20.42 -11.93
C LEU A 1132 -54.89 19.97 -13.06
N ASP A 1133 -55.64 18.88 -12.86
CA ASP A 1133 -56.62 18.41 -13.82
C ASP A 1133 -57.88 19.31 -13.84
N LYS A 1134 -58.25 19.90 -12.70
CA LYS A 1134 -59.27 20.96 -12.63
C LYS A 1134 -58.88 22.24 -13.35
N THR A 1135 -57.58 22.56 -13.43
CA THR A 1135 -57.09 23.73 -14.20
C THR A 1135 -56.98 23.43 -15.70
N ARG A 1136 -56.88 22.15 -16.09
CA ARG A 1136 -56.91 21.72 -17.51
C ARG A 1136 -58.31 21.61 -18.11
N GLN A 1137 -59.37 21.53 -17.30
CA GLN A 1137 -60.77 21.43 -17.78
C GLN A 1137 -61.47 22.78 -18.05
N ASN A 1138 -60.84 23.92 -17.72
CA ASN A 1138 -61.42 25.25 -17.97
C ASN A 1138 -60.59 26.07 -18.98
N GLY A 1139 -60.93 25.93 -20.26
CA GLY A 1139 -60.98 27.06 -21.22
C GLY A 1139 -59.72 27.42 -22.03
N ASP A 1140 -59.74 27.03 -23.31
CA ASP A 1140 -59.53 27.83 -24.54
C ASP A 1140 -58.35 28.81 -24.71
N SER A 1141 -57.48 28.42 -25.67
CA SER A 1141 -56.91 29.20 -26.79
C SER A 1141 -55.94 30.39 -26.57
N PRO A 1142 -55.04 30.66 -27.54
CA PRO A 1142 -53.65 31.04 -27.29
C PRO A 1142 -53.29 32.45 -27.83
N VAL A 1143 -51.98 32.75 -27.92
CA VAL A 1143 -51.30 33.87 -28.64
C VAL A 1143 -50.80 35.00 -27.71
N PRO A 1144 -49.64 35.65 -27.93
CA PRO A 1144 -48.27 35.21 -28.24
C PRO A 1144 -47.23 36.02 -27.38
N PRO A 1145 -45.89 35.95 -27.60
CA PRO A 1145 -44.90 36.56 -26.71
C PRO A 1145 -44.51 37.99 -27.16
N PRO A 1146 -44.04 38.87 -26.25
CA PRO A 1146 -43.30 40.04 -26.66
C PRO A 1146 -41.85 40.09 -26.15
N ARG A 1147 -41.05 40.67 -27.02
CA ARG A 1147 -39.63 41.00 -26.90
C ARG A 1147 -39.41 42.29 -26.08
N LYS A 1148 -38.16 42.43 -25.63
CA LYS A 1148 -37.31 43.65 -25.54
C LYS A 1148 -37.62 44.73 -24.48
N LEU A 1149 -36.58 44.93 -23.65
CA LEU A 1149 -35.82 46.17 -23.33
C LEU A 1149 -36.53 47.41 -22.73
N VAL A 1150 -35.75 48.06 -21.85
CA VAL A 1150 -35.59 49.52 -21.60
C VAL A 1150 -36.08 50.06 -20.23
N SER A 1151 -35.05 50.36 -19.43
CA SER A 1151 -34.78 51.57 -18.62
C SER A 1151 -35.68 52.11 -17.50
N SER A 1152 -34.93 52.60 -16.51
CA SER A 1152 -35.01 53.91 -15.82
C SER A 1152 -35.93 54.10 -14.62
N ASN A 1153 -35.24 54.45 -13.53
CA ASN A 1153 -35.49 55.58 -12.63
C ASN A 1153 -36.63 55.50 -11.60
N SER A 1154 -36.13 55.45 -10.35
CA SER A 1154 -36.26 56.48 -9.33
C SER A 1154 -37.38 56.39 -8.28
N THR A 1155 -36.90 56.63 -7.05
CA THR A 1155 -37.46 57.48 -6.00
C THR A 1155 -38.64 56.98 -5.14
N VAL A 1156 -38.27 56.62 -3.90
CA VAL A 1156 -38.61 57.35 -2.65
C VAL A 1156 -40.03 57.21 -2.05
N SER A 1157 -40.01 56.87 -0.75
CA SER A 1157 -40.96 57.21 0.34
C SER A 1157 -42.32 56.48 0.37
N THR A 1158 -42.94 56.17 1.52
CA THR A 1158 -42.69 56.39 2.97
C THR A 1158 -43.75 55.59 3.73
N ASP A 1159 -43.39 55.09 4.91
CA ASP A 1159 -44.18 55.00 6.16
C ASP A 1159 -45.67 54.61 6.15
N THR A 1160 -46.05 53.69 7.05
CA THR A 1160 -46.75 54.02 8.32
C THR A 1160 -47.43 52.78 8.96
N PHE A 1161 -46.86 52.37 10.11
CA PHE A 1161 -47.47 51.94 11.39
C PHE A 1161 -48.55 50.82 11.52
N MET A 1162 -48.17 49.85 12.39
CA MET A 1162 -48.83 49.36 13.63
C MET A 1162 -49.94 48.28 13.62
N SER A 1163 -49.54 47.13 14.18
CA SER A 1163 -50.00 46.54 15.47
C SER A 1163 -51.08 45.43 15.50
N GLU A 1164 -50.63 44.31 16.11
CA GLU A 1164 -51.32 43.36 17.02
C GLU A 1164 -52.48 42.47 16.55
N ARG A 1165 -52.24 41.14 16.56
CA ARG A 1165 -52.60 40.27 17.71
C ARG A 1165 -52.06 38.85 17.61
N SER A 1166 -51.52 38.39 18.73
CA SER A 1166 -51.04 37.05 19.05
C SER A 1166 -52.18 36.07 19.37
N THR A 1167 -52.03 34.82 18.94
CA THR A 1167 -52.57 33.63 19.63
C THR A 1167 -51.55 32.49 19.51
N THR A 1168 -50.87 32.23 20.62
CA THR A 1168 -49.97 31.10 20.86
C THR A 1168 -50.59 30.29 21.98
N ASP A 1169 -51.13 29.09 21.73
CA ASP A 1169 -51.38 28.13 22.83
C ASP A 1169 -51.67 26.66 22.47
N PHE A 1170 -51.23 26.11 21.33
CA PHE A 1170 -51.52 24.70 21.01
C PHE A 1170 -50.35 23.74 20.76
N ASP A 1171 -49.11 24.20 20.57
CA ASP A 1171 -48.03 23.29 20.17
C ASP A 1171 -46.96 23.01 21.24
N GLU A 1172 -46.98 23.68 22.39
CA GLU A 1172 -45.95 23.46 23.43
C GLU A 1172 -46.22 22.25 24.35
N LYS A 1173 -47.48 21.75 24.40
CA LYS A 1173 -47.85 20.61 25.27
C LYS A 1173 -47.56 19.24 24.66
N ARG A 1174 -47.45 19.14 23.33
CA ARG A 1174 -47.19 17.86 22.66
C ARG A 1174 -45.69 17.51 22.68
N LEU A 1175 -44.82 18.52 22.55
CA LEU A 1175 -43.37 18.35 22.58
C LEU A 1175 -42.80 18.09 23.98
N ARG A 1176 -43.47 18.54 25.06
CA ARG A 1176 -43.05 18.22 26.44
C ARG A 1176 -43.39 16.79 26.87
N ALA A 1177 -44.46 16.19 26.35
CA ALA A 1177 -44.85 14.82 26.69
C ALA A 1177 -43.96 13.75 26.04
N GLU A 1178 -43.34 14.05 24.89
CA GLU A 1178 -42.42 13.12 24.21
C GLU A 1178 -40.99 13.16 24.78
N LEU A 1179 -40.59 14.27 25.40
CA LEU A 1179 -39.28 14.39 26.07
C LEU A 1179 -39.25 13.75 27.47
N GLU A 1180 -40.39 13.66 28.17
CA GLU A 1180 -40.44 13.13 29.54
C GLU A 1180 -40.53 11.60 29.61
N ASN A 1181 -40.96 10.93 28.52
CA ASN A 1181 -41.01 9.45 28.45
C ASN A 1181 -39.65 8.79 28.16
N ASN A 1182 -38.68 9.52 27.62
CA ASN A 1182 -37.35 8.97 27.31
C ASN A 1182 -36.32 9.10 28.45
N LEU A 1183 -36.68 9.75 29.57
CA LEU A 1183 -35.77 9.97 30.71
C LEU A 1183 -35.99 9.02 31.90
N ASN A 1184 -36.99 8.12 31.85
CA ASN A 1184 -37.35 7.25 32.99
C ASN A 1184 -37.01 5.75 32.86
N LEU A 1185 -36.20 5.33 31.87
CA LEU A 1185 -35.81 3.91 31.70
C LEU A 1185 -34.40 3.53 32.17
N CYS A 1186 -33.62 4.44 32.77
CA CYS A 1186 -32.28 4.14 33.31
C CYS A 1186 -32.19 3.98 34.84
N LYS A 1187 -33.30 3.72 35.54
CA LYS A 1187 -33.25 3.36 36.97
C LYS A 1187 -34.20 2.21 37.29
N HIS A 1188 -33.74 0.97 37.10
CA HIS A 1188 -34.03 -0.17 37.97
C HIS A 1188 -33.19 -1.38 37.52
N GLY A 1189 -32.15 -1.68 38.29
CA GLY A 1189 -31.25 -2.81 38.05
C GLY A 1189 -30.29 -3.01 39.23
N SER A 1190 -30.83 -3.06 40.44
CA SER A 1190 -30.08 -3.46 41.65
C SER A 1190 -31.09 -3.98 42.67
N SER A 1191 -31.35 -5.29 42.66
CA SER A 1191 -31.55 -6.11 43.87
C SER A 1191 -31.88 -7.57 43.54
N SER A 1192 -31.13 -8.44 44.24
CA SER A 1192 -31.44 -9.80 44.71
C SER A 1192 -31.46 -11.02 43.78
N SER A 1193 -30.47 -11.87 44.12
CA SER A 1193 -30.35 -13.34 44.08
C SER A 1193 -29.59 -13.98 42.93
#